data_AF-A0A958C1R0-F1
#
_entry.id   AF-A0A958C1R0-F1
#
_cell.length_a   1.000
_cell.length_b   1.000
_cell.length_c   1.000
_cell.angle_alpha   90.00
_cell.angle_beta   90.00
_cell.angle_gamma   90.00
#
_symmetry.space_group_name_H-M   'P 1'
#
loop_
_entity.id
_entity.type
_entity.pdbx_description
1 polymer ?
#
loop_
_entity_poly.entity_id
_entity_poly.type
_entity_poly.pdbx_seq_one_letter_code
_entity_poly.pdbx_strand_id
1 'polypeptide(L)'
;MRPPRGVKREADEPAWSPRELPDRFSALQEGRRSGRSRGADRDPITPEMYARCYRLCREAIHAQPGHEDDQVLVGPVAPWNNQTTYPGNESGDWVKYFADILANLGATQCDGFALHIYTHGSDPALITSDAVMEAPFQDRHYHFAAYRDFMQAVPQTMRHLPAYITETGQIDEWADVNSGWVKAAYEEIESWNKQKGNQQIRALTLYRWSRHDKWYIDGKPEVVKDFKEALGKGYKWRVDAVKPTPPQLPEYKAAFVQGGGLHAAEAGQTLVTHFVVRNEGAKTWSKGGRNPVRLGSTWQNQAGEPVTVPPESDFRTPLPKDVKAGETVTIQGVKVMIPLADGNLRLTWDLVEEGVTWFAEQGSSPFVEIVNVTPSPEMQGYFEPVTKKWVRGPFLEAYRQYGLEITGYPLTDQYVDEDSHLNTQYFQRVALEEPKAGQIRLRLVGQEALTAQTEIDGLNADIARLTADIDQLHREIQALKDAMQNGGDGSVTLKPAIEDITDQLPRTAKDFKRRQSSAIKYLVINHTGGPADLAIDKLAGYHRDRGYPGLAYHYVIDGNGAIMQTNPWTDTVSDQGYLGEGLNIAIAGKFDNEIPNEKQLRAAAQLCAWLLVELRLLPDAIQGVSEFVSTGSPGAQWLKGQRYKDKLLAYVEEAVDEATKPGTPKPPVDPKPDPTPDPVEPGSAAELTALREKLQRRESELAEAQTRLAAMERELAGRDDRLASMQSQLDQQVAKVAAQQAEINRLKAALQQGGGELPAAPPLTAPAMHDITD
;
A
#
# COMPACT_ATOMS: atom_id res chain seq x y z
N MET A 1 17.39 -77.71 25.44
CA MET A 1 17.38 -77.44 23.99
C MET A 1 16.22 -76.50 23.68
N ARG A 2 16.41 -75.51 22.78
CA ARG A 2 15.37 -74.58 22.30
C ARG A 2 14.18 -75.32 21.66
N PRO A 3 13.00 -74.67 21.54
CA PRO A 3 12.62 -74.06 20.25
C PRO A 3 11.73 -72.79 20.40
N PRO A 4 11.32 -72.09 19.33
CA PRO A 4 11.98 -71.77 18.06
C PRO A 4 12.17 -70.24 17.86
N ARG A 5 13.06 -69.86 16.93
CA ARG A 5 13.22 -68.49 16.41
C ARG A 5 12.16 -68.22 15.33
N GLY A 6 11.68 -66.97 15.28
CA GLY A 6 11.39 -66.32 13.99
C GLY A 6 10.04 -65.67 13.82
N VAL A 7 9.78 -64.55 14.52
CA VAL A 7 9.09 -63.40 13.91
C VAL A 7 9.88 -62.17 14.31
N LYS A 8 10.52 -61.52 13.33
CA LYS A 8 11.11 -60.19 13.51
C LYS A 8 9.97 -59.25 13.86
N ARG A 9 9.98 -58.66 15.06
CA ARG A 9 9.29 -57.38 15.26
C ARG A 9 10.16 -56.34 14.59
N GLU A 10 9.59 -55.61 13.64
CA GLU A 10 10.14 -54.37 13.13
C GLU A 10 10.49 -53.48 14.32
N ALA A 11 11.78 -53.34 14.56
CA ALA A 11 12.33 -52.33 15.42
C ALA A 11 12.66 -51.16 14.49
N ASP A 12 11.71 -50.27 14.31
CA ASP A 12 11.89 -48.92 13.76
C ASP A 12 10.70 -48.05 14.21
N GLU A 13 10.49 -47.97 15.53
CA GLU A 13 9.87 -46.77 16.10
C GLU A 13 11.00 -45.88 16.62
N PRO A 14 11.09 -44.61 16.21
CA PRO A 14 12.11 -43.73 16.72
C PRO A 14 11.88 -43.56 18.22
N ALA A 15 12.88 -43.95 19.02
CA ALA A 15 12.93 -43.66 20.44
C ALA A 15 12.69 -42.15 20.61
N TRP A 16 11.51 -41.80 21.12
CA TRP A 16 11.21 -40.42 21.51
C TRP A 16 12.28 -39.99 22.49
N SER A 17 13.14 -39.06 22.06
CA SER A 17 14.05 -38.35 22.94
C SER A 17 13.23 -37.79 24.11
N PRO A 18 13.58 -38.08 25.38
CA PRO A 18 12.96 -37.40 26.49
C PRO A 18 13.18 -35.90 26.24
N ARG A 19 12.10 -35.12 26.10
CA ARG A 19 12.21 -33.65 26.03
C ARG A 19 13.10 -33.23 27.19
N GLU A 20 14.34 -32.84 26.90
CA GLU A 20 15.31 -32.42 27.91
C GLU A 20 14.67 -31.25 28.68
N LEU A 21 14.29 -31.53 29.92
CA LEU A 21 13.51 -30.68 30.81
C LEU A 21 14.23 -29.44 31.41
N PRO A 22 15.55 -29.19 31.30
CA PRO A 22 16.17 -28.02 31.94
C PRO A 22 15.65 -26.66 31.46
N ASP A 23 15.10 -26.59 30.23
CA ASP A 23 14.76 -25.31 29.59
C ASP A 23 13.30 -24.84 29.84
N ARG A 24 12.45 -25.65 30.51
CA ARG A 24 11.02 -25.32 30.66
C ARG A 24 10.75 -24.13 31.57
N PHE A 25 11.66 -23.81 32.50
CA PHE A 25 11.51 -22.76 33.50
C PHE A 25 12.70 -21.80 33.47
N SER A 26 13.02 -21.31 32.27
CA SER A 26 14.24 -20.54 32.03
C SER A 26 14.30 -19.20 32.79
N ALA A 27 13.15 -18.60 33.12
CA ALA A 27 13.10 -17.35 33.89
C ALA A 27 13.50 -17.51 35.37
N LEU A 28 13.65 -18.75 35.87
CA LEU A 28 14.04 -19.03 37.26
C LEU A 28 15.54 -19.18 37.46
N GLN A 29 16.34 -19.26 36.38
CA GLN A 29 17.77 -19.52 36.48
C GLN A 29 18.55 -18.19 36.62
N GLU A 30 18.94 -17.82 37.83
CA GLU A 30 19.82 -16.66 38.06
C GLU A 30 21.21 -16.87 37.42
N GLY A 31 21.70 -15.86 36.69
CA GLY A 31 23.13 -15.72 36.37
C GLY A 31 23.69 -16.55 35.21
N ARG A 32 22.92 -17.41 34.54
CA ARG A 32 23.34 -17.97 33.25
C ARG A 32 22.95 -17.01 32.11
N ARG A 33 23.90 -16.16 31.70
CA ARG A 33 23.89 -15.62 30.32
C ARG A 33 23.64 -16.81 29.39
N SER A 34 22.67 -16.67 28.50
CA SER A 34 22.26 -17.61 27.47
C SER A 34 23.48 -18.35 26.86
N GLY A 35 23.85 -19.47 27.48
CA GLY A 35 24.66 -20.47 26.81
C GLY A 35 23.78 -20.95 25.68
N ARG A 36 24.23 -20.79 24.43
CA ARG A 36 23.53 -21.23 23.22
C ARG A 36 22.81 -22.55 23.50
N SER A 37 21.50 -22.48 23.75
CA SER A 37 20.67 -23.68 23.72
C SER A 37 20.74 -24.16 22.27
N ARG A 38 20.66 -25.48 22.06
CA ARG A 38 20.66 -26.11 20.73
C ARG A 38 19.47 -25.69 19.83
N GLY A 39 18.73 -24.63 20.18
CA GLY A 39 17.60 -24.07 19.45
C GLY A 39 17.83 -22.69 18.82
N ALA A 40 19.03 -22.11 18.90
CA ALA A 40 19.32 -20.79 18.30
C ALA A 40 19.15 -20.72 16.76
N ASP A 41 18.95 -21.86 16.09
CA ASP A 41 18.68 -21.98 14.65
C ASP A 41 17.20 -22.31 14.34
N ARG A 42 16.26 -22.12 15.28
CA ARG A 42 14.83 -22.34 15.05
C ARG A 42 14.02 -21.07 15.25
N ASP A 43 13.15 -20.78 14.30
CA ASP A 43 12.25 -19.63 14.36
C ASP A 43 11.30 -19.74 15.58
N PRO A 44 11.13 -18.65 16.36
CA PRO A 44 10.17 -18.63 17.46
C PRO A 44 8.75 -18.77 16.91
N ILE A 45 7.90 -19.55 17.60
CA ILE A 45 6.47 -19.63 17.27
C ILE A 45 5.81 -18.36 17.81
N THR A 46 5.59 -17.35 16.95
CA THR A 46 4.94 -16.10 17.38
C THR A 46 3.45 -16.34 17.71
N PRO A 47 2.79 -15.42 18.46
CA PRO A 47 1.36 -15.51 18.72
C PRO A 47 0.51 -15.63 17.45
N GLU A 48 0.89 -14.95 16.37
CA GLU A 48 0.19 -14.99 15.07
C GLU A 48 0.30 -16.37 14.41
N MET A 49 1.50 -16.96 14.46
CA MET A 49 1.75 -18.30 13.93
C MET A 49 0.97 -19.35 14.70
N TYR A 50 0.96 -19.25 16.03
CA TYR A 50 0.19 -20.15 16.90
C TYR A 50 -1.31 -20.02 16.62
N ALA A 51 -1.84 -18.78 16.63
CA ALA A 51 -3.26 -18.52 16.40
C ALA A 51 -3.71 -19.04 15.02
N ARG A 52 -2.88 -18.87 13.98
CA ARG A 52 -3.15 -19.43 12.65
C ARG A 52 -3.21 -20.96 12.68
N CYS A 53 -2.22 -21.62 13.28
CA CYS A 53 -2.18 -23.07 13.39
C CYS A 53 -3.39 -23.62 14.16
N TYR A 54 -3.71 -22.99 15.30
CA TYR A 54 -4.85 -23.34 16.12
C TYR A 54 -6.17 -23.27 15.34
N ARG A 55 -6.43 -22.18 14.58
CA ARG A 55 -7.66 -22.04 13.80
C ARG A 55 -7.80 -23.16 12.77
N LEU A 56 -6.72 -23.47 12.04
CA LEU A 56 -6.72 -24.56 11.06
C LEU A 56 -7.03 -25.92 11.71
N CYS A 57 -6.44 -26.20 12.87
CA CYS A 57 -6.72 -27.42 13.63
C CYS A 57 -8.17 -27.45 14.12
N ARG A 58 -8.66 -26.36 14.71
CA ARG A 58 -10.02 -26.25 15.25
C ARG A 58 -11.07 -26.44 14.16
N GLU A 59 -10.93 -25.72 13.06
CA GLU A 59 -11.83 -25.83 11.91
C GLU A 59 -11.85 -27.25 11.34
N ALA A 60 -10.68 -27.89 11.22
CA ALA A 60 -10.59 -29.26 10.71
C ALA A 60 -11.25 -30.29 11.64
N ILE A 61 -11.15 -30.11 12.96
CA ILE A 61 -11.80 -30.96 13.96
C ILE A 61 -13.31 -30.76 13.91
N HIS A 62 -13.80 -29.52 13.96
CA HIS A 62 -15.23 -29.20 13.94
C HIS A 62 -15.92 -29.58 12.63
N ALA A 63 -15.18 -29.65 11.53
CA ALA A 63 -15.70 -30.12 10.25
C ALA A 63 -15.92 -31.65 10.20
N GLN A 64 -15.41 -32.42 11.16
CA GLN A 64 -15.66 -33.86 11.20
C GLN A 64 -17.06 -34.14 11.76
N PRO A 65 -17.87 -35.01 11.10
CA PRO A 65 -19.18 -35.39 11.60
C PRO A 65 -19.12 -35.94 13.03
N GLY A 66 -19.93 -35.38 13.93
CA GLY A 66 -20.00 -35.78 15.33
C GLY A 66 -18.97 -35.10 16.25
N HIS A 67 -18.17 -34.17 15.72
CA HIS A 67 -17.16 -33.40 16.46
C HIS A 67 -17.43 -31.88 16.45
N GLU A 68 -18.62 -31.46 16.04
CA GLU A 68 -19.00 -30.04 15.89
C GLU A 68 -18.97 -29.28 17.22
N ASP A 69 -19.19 -29.99 18.34
CA ASP A 69 -19.23 -29.45 19.70
C ASP A 69 -17.97 -29.75 20.54
N ASP A 70 -16.94 -30.38 19.94
CA ASP A 70 -15.70 -30.69 20.64
C ASP A 70 -14.99 -29.39 21.07
N GLN A 71 -14.47 -29.36 22.30
CA GLN A 71 -13.69 -28.20 22.75
C GLN A 71 -12.23 -28.32 22.33
N VAL A 72 -11.81 -27.48 21.39
CA VAL A 72 -10.41 -27.38 21.00
C VAL A 72 -9.76 -26.29 21.86
N LEU A 73 -8.86 -26.67 22.77
CA LEU A 73 -8.29 -25.71 23.72
C LEU A 73 -7.00 -25.09 23.20
N VAL A 74 -6.82 -23.78 23.44
CA VAL A 74 -5.50 -23.17 23.33
C VAL A 74 -4.56 -23.91 24.27
N GLY A 75 -3.46 -24.40 23.70
CA GLY A 75 -2.45 -25.13 24.43
C GLY A 75 -1.80 -24.26 25.52
N PRO A 76 -1.43 -24.86 26.65
CA PRO A 76 -0.91 -24.11 27.78
C PRO A 76 0.45 -23.53 27.47
N VAL A 77 0.59 -22.23 27.72
CA VAL A 77 1.90 -21.55 27.70
C VAL A 77 2.64 -21.95 28.97
N ALA A 78 3.88 -22.43 28.82
CA ALA A 78 4.69 -22.82 29.97
C ALA A 78 4.93 -21.59 30.87
N PRO A 79 4.53 -21.64 32.15
CA PRO A 79 4.82 -20.55 33.07
C PRO A 79 6.33 -20.41 33.24
N TRP A 80 6.80 -19.17 33.37
CA TRP A 80 8.21 -18.83 33.61
C TRP A 80 9.17 -19.19 32.47
N ASN A 81 8.67 -19.43 31.25
CA ASN A 81 9.52 -19.57 30.07
C ASN A 81 9.69 -18.20 29.39
N ASN A 82 10.92 -17.69 29.39
CA ASN A 82 11.29 -16.40 28.79
C ASN A 82 12.03 -16.50 27.45
N GLN A 83 11.97 -17.66 26.78
CA GLN A 83 12.75 -17.91 25.55
C GLN A 83 12.05 -17.38 24.29
N THR A 84 10.74 -17.14 24.32
CA THR A 84 9.96 -16.72 23.15
C THR A 84 9.84 -15.20 23.11
N THR A 85 10.78 -14.54 22.44
CA THR A 85 10.78 -13.08 22.24
C THR A 85 10.29 -12.71 20.84
N TYR A 86 9.63 -11.56 20.73
CA TYR A 86 9.13 -10.99 19.47
C TYR A 86 8.87 -9.49 19.67
N PRO A 87 8.71 -8.68 18.59
CA PRO A 87 8.44 -7.25 18.73
C PRO A 87 7.26 -6.97 19.66
N GLY A 88 7.48 -6.15 20.70
CA GLY A 88 6.51 -5.86 21.75
C GLY A 88 6.55 -6.79 22.95
N ASN A 89 7.29 -7.90 22.91
CA ASN A 89 7.55 -8.81 24.04
C ASN A 89 9.04 -9.19 24.11
N GLU A 90 9.89 -8.18 24.25
CA GLU A 90 11.34 -8.31 24.20
C GLU A 90 11.90 -9.09 25.40
N SER A 91 11.19 -9.09 26.54
CA SER A 91 11.57 -9.85 27.73
C SER A 91 11.16 -11.33 27.67
N GLY A 92 10.32 -11.72 26.70
CA GLY A 92 9.77 -13.07 26.60
C GLY A 92 8.73 -13.37 27.69
N ASP A 93 7.97 -12.38 28.13
CA ASP A 93 6.91 -12.57 29.13
C ASP A 93 5.86 -13.57 28.61
N TRP A 94 5.76 -14.71 29.30
CA TRP A 94 4.86 -15.82 28.94
C TRP A 94 3.38 -15.46 29.14
N VAL A 95 3.04 -14.59 30.09
CA VAL A 95 1.66 -14.11 30.28
C VAL A 95 1.28 -13.18 29.15
N LYS A 96 2.20 -12.33 28.72
CA LYS A 96 1.99 -11.49 27.53
C LYS A 96 1.82 -12.34 26.26
N TYR A 97 2.66 -13.36 26.07
CA TYR A 97 2.53 -14.28 24.93
C TYR A 97 1.16 -14.98 24.90
N PHE A 98 0.68 -15.45 26.05
CA PHE A 98 -0.67 -15.99 26.19
C PHE A 98 -1.76 -14.96 25.82
N ALA A 99 -1.67 -13.73 26.35
CA ALA A 99 -2.63 -12.66 26.06
C ALA A 99 -2.68 -12.33 24.56
N ASP A 100 -1.51 -12.25 23.91
CA ASP A 100 -1.39 -11.94 22.49
C ASP A 100 -1.96 -13.09 21.61
N ILE A 101 -1.79 -14.37 22.01
CA ILE A 101 -2.46 -15.51 21.33
C ILE A 101 -3.97 -15.35 21.40
N LEU A 102 -4.52 -15.10 22.59
CA LEU A 102 -5.95 -14.96 22.79
C LEU A 102 -6.51 -13.76 22.01
N ALA A 103 -5.83 -12.61 22.05
CA ALA A 103 -6.21 -11.43 21.29
C ALA A 103 -6.22 -11.69 19.77
N ASN A 104 -5.25 -12.45 19.27
CA ASN A 104 -5.21 -12.85 17.86
C ASN A 104 -6.33 -13.82 17.47
N LEU A 105 -6.73 -14.75 18.35
CA LEU A 105 -7.85 -15.65 18.10
C LEU A 105 -9.20 -14.93 18.16
N GLY A 106 -9.40 -14.10 19.18
CA GLY A 106 -10.67 -13.42 19.42
C GLY A 106 -11.76 -14.32 20.00
N ALA A 107 -12.87 -13.70 20.39
CA ALA A 107 -13.94 -14.33 21.18
C ALA A 107 -14.70 -15.46 20.50
N THR A 108 -14.72 -15.51 19.16
CA THR A 108 -15.56 -16.45 18.39
C THR A 108 -14.79 -17.61 17.77
N GLN A 109 -13.47 -17.55 17.76
CA GLN A 109 -12.59 -18.53 17.13
C GLN A 109 -11.74 -19.28 18.17
N CYS A 110 -12.28 -19.47 19.37
CA CYS A 110 -11.62 -20.16 20.47
C CYS A 110 -12.68 -20.84 21.35
N ASP A 111 -12.51 -22.13 21.65
CA ASP A 111 -13.47 -22.87 22.49
C ASP A 111 -13.12 -22.86 23.98
N GLY A 112 -11.91 -22.40 24.32
CA GLY A 112 -11.37 -22.45 25.66
C GLY A 112 -9.84 -22.47 25.67
N PHE A 113 -9.25 -22.41 26.85
CA PHE A 113 -7.80 -22.42 27.01
C PHE A 113 -7.34 -23.24 28.20
N ALA A 114 -6.16 -23.80 28.06
CA ALA A 114 -5.47 -24.57 29.07
C ALA A 114 -4.36 -23.75 29.75
N LEU A 115 -4.15 -24.00 31.04
CA LEU A 115 -3.09 -23.41 31.86
C LEU A 115 -2.27 -24.51 32.51
N HIS A 116 -0.98 -24.26 32.66
CA HIS A 116 -0.07 -25.07 33.46
C HIS A 116 0.44 -24.22 34.62
N ILE A 117 0.31 -24.68 35.85
CA ILE A 117 0.60 -23.88 37.06
C ILE A 117 1.23 -24.76 38.13
N TYR A 118 2.29 -24.30 38.80
CA TYR A 118 3.04 -25.11 39.77
C TYR A 118 3.43 -24.31 41.01
N THR A 119 3.91 -25.01 42.03
CA THR A 119 4.67 -24.40 43.13
C THR A 119 6.15 -24.72 43.02
N HIS A 120 6.98 -23.72 43.35
CA HIS A 120 8.43 -23.86 43.55
C HIS A 120 8.78 -24.50 44.90
N GLY A 121 8.19 -25.66 45.18
CA GLY A 121 8.38 -26.39 46.42
C GLY A 121 7.15 -27.20 46.79
N SER A 122 7.30 -28.05 47.79
CA SER A 122 6.26 -28.96 48.29
C SER A 122 5.44 -28.41 49.47
N ASP A 123 5.78 -27.22 49.97
CA ASP A 123 5.04 -26.59 51.07
C ASP A 123 3.66 -26.11 50.60
N PRO A 124 2.54 -26.57 51.20
CA PRO A 124 1.20 -26.14 50.84
C PRO A 124 0.97 -24.63 50.98
N ALA A 125 1.72 -23.91 51.82
CA ALA A 125 1.61 -22.46 51.95
C ALA A 125 1.97 -21.71 50.65
N LEU A 126 2.73 -22.35 49.74
CA LEU A 126 3.08 -21.79 48.44
C LEU A 126 1.89 -21.72 47.48
N ILE A 127 0.79 -22.43 47.75
CA ILE A 127 -0.43 -22.36 46.95
C ILE A 127 -1.06 -20.97 46.99
N THR A 128 -1.08 -20.35 48.18
CA THR A 128 -1.70 -19.04 48.42
C THR A 128 -0.68 -17.91 48.53
N SER A 129 0.60 -18.19 48.24
CA SER A 129 1.66 -17.21 48.34
C SER A 129 1.55 -16.15 47.25
N ASP A 130 1.57 -14.87 47.66
CA ASP A 130 1.60 -13.71 46.76
C ASP A 130 3.04 -13.27 46.42
N ALA A 131 4.03 -14.15 46.63
CA ALA A 131 5.40 -13.87 46.23
C ALA A 131 5.49 -13.63 44.71
N VAL A 132 6.20 -12.58 44.32
CA VAL A 132 6.44 -12.20 42.92
C VAL A 132 7.87 -12.55 42.50
N MET A 133 8.12 -12.57 41.19
CA MET A 133 9.44 -12.85 40.65
C MET A 133 10.40 -11.66 40.80
N GLU A 134 11.69 -11.95 40.64
CA GLU A 134 12.72 -10.93 40.55
C GLU A 134 12.68 -10.19 39.19
N ALA A 135 13.48 -9.12 39.08
CA ALA A 135 13.66 -8.38 37.84
C ALA A 135 14.04 -9.30 36.66
N PRO A 136 13.44 -9.13 35.46
CA PRO A 136 12.52 -8.07 35.03
C PRO A 136 11.02 -8.40 35.17
N PHE A 137 10.63 -9.43 35.94
CA PHE A 137 9.26 -9.95 35.99
C PHE A 137 8.54 -9.67 37.32
N GLN A 138 8.81 -8.54 37.96
CA GLN A 138 8.28 -8.22 39.29
C GLN A 138 6.74 -8.10 39.33
N ASP A 139 6.09 -7.99 38.17
CA ASP A 139 4.64 -7.99 38.02
C ASP A 139 4.05 -9.40 37.79
N ARG A 140 4.83 -10.46 38.04
CA ARG A 140 4.42 -11.86 37.86
C ARG A 140 4.58 -12.63 39.16
N HIS A 141 3.59 -13.44 39.50
CA HIS A 141 3.62 -14.30 40.67
C HIS A 141 4.58 -15.47 40.47
N TYR A 142 5.29 -15.80 41.55
CA TYR A 142 6.33 -16.83 41.54
C TYR A 142 5.78 -18.23 41.72
N HIS A 143 4.78 -18.45 42.58
CA HIS A 143 4.24 -19.80 42.84
C HIS A 143 2.91 -20.06 42.14
N PHE A 144 1.99 -20.77 42.80
CA PHE A 144 0.73 -21.19 42.24
C PHE A 144 -0.14 -19.99 41.83
N ALA A 145 -0.06 -18.86 42.55
CA ALA A 145 -0.77 -17.63 42.25
C ALA A 145 -0.51 -17.07 40.82
N ALA A 146 0.49 -17.57 40.08
CA ALA A 146 0.69 -17.30 38.66
C ALA A 146 -0.54 -17.57 37.79
N TYR A 147 -1.47 -18.45 38.23
CA TYR A 147 -2.73 -18.65 37.51
C TYR A 147 -3.54 -17.35 37.45
N ARG A 148 -3.46 -16.50 38.48
CA ARG A 148 -4.18 -15.22 38.54
C ARG A 148 -3.68 -14.28 37.46
N ASP A 149 -2.37 -14.28 37.17
CA ASP A 149 -1.78 -13.47 36.10
C ASP A 149 -2.34 -13.88 34.74
N PHE A 150 -2.37 -15.19 34.45
CA PHE A 150 -2.98 -15.70 33.23
C PHE A 150 -4.47 -15.35 33.14
N MET A 151 -5.24 -15.55 34.22
CA MET A 151 -6.68 -15.27 34.23
C MET A 151 -6.98 -13.76 34.06
N GLN A 152 -6.15 -12.88 34.62
CA GLN A 152 -6.28 -11.44 34.44
C GLN A 152 -5.94 -11.01 33.00
N ALA A 153 -4.98 -11.69 32.38
CA ALA A 153 -4.55 -11.44 31.01
C ALA A 153 -5.56 -11.88 29.93
N VAL A 154 -6.59 -12.66 30.30
CA VAL A 154 -7.67 -13.05 29.37
C VAL A 154 -8.44 -11.80 28.91
N PRO A 155 -8.55 -11.54 27.59
CA PRO A 155 -9.33 -10.42 27.07
C PRO A 155 -10.76 -10.44 27.60
N GLN A 156 -11.31 -9.27 27.93
CA GLN A 156 -12.64 -9.16 28.53
C GLN A 156 -13.73 -9.83 27.68
N THR A 157 -13.62 -9.72 26.34
CA THR A 157 -14.50 -10.36 25.36
C THR A 157 -14.44 -11.89 25.39
N MET A 158 -13.36 -12.47 25.93
CA MET A 158 -13.10 -13.92 25.99
C MET A 158 -13.33 -14.53 27.36
N ARG A 159 -13.68 -13.72 28.38
CA ARG A 159 -13.92 -14.22 29.75
C ARG A 159 -15.14 -15.14 29.87
N HIS A 160 -15.93 -15.25 28.82
CA HIS A 160 -17.02 -16.22 28.72
C HIS A 160 -16.55 -17.64 28.39
N LEU A 161 -15.33 -17.79 27.87
CA LEU A 161 -14.77 -19.08 27.48
C LEU A 161 -14.38 -19.93 28.71
N PRO A 162 -14.36 -21.26 28.59
CA PRO A 162 -13.89 -22.12 29.67
C PRO A 162 -12.36 -22.06 29.82
N ALA A 163 -11.92 -22.01 31.09
CA ALA A 163 -10.52 -22.13 31.49
C ALA A 163 -10.27 -23.47 32.18
N TYR A 164 -9.17 -24.13 31.86
CA TYR A 164 -8.78 -25.43 32.43
C TYR A 164 -7.33 -25.38 32.91
N ILE A 165 -7.06 -25.76 34.17
CA ILE A 165 -5.68 -26.06 34.57
C ILE A 165 -5.46 -27.55 34.26
N THR A 166 -4.84 -27.81 33.11
CA THR A 166 -4.64 -29.18 32.58
C THR A 166 -3.38 -29.85 33.12
N GLU A 167 -2.55 -29.10 33.84
CA GLU A 167 -1.37 -29.63 34.51
C GLU A 167 -1.03 -28.78 35.74
N THR A 168 -0.84 -29.44 36.88
CA THR A 168 -0.33 -28.81 38.09
C THR A 168 0.48 -29.77 38.96
N GLY A 169 1.37 -29.22 39.79
CA GLY A 169 2.14 -29.95 40.76
C GLY A 169 3.19 -29.07 41.45
N GLN A 170 4.10 -29.73 42.14
CA GLN A 170 5.28 -29.14 42.75
C GLN A 170 6.51 -29.45 41.87
N ILE A 171 7.48 -28.52 41.82
CA ILE A 171 8.74 -28.75 41.10
C ILE A 171 9.55 -29.88 41.73
N ASP A 172 9.37 -30.12 43.03
CA ASP A 172 9.92 -31.28 43.73
C ASP A 172 9.20 -32.57 43.35
N GLU A 173 9.87 -33.72 43.44
CA GLU A 173 9.18 -35.00 43.31
C GLU A 173 8.13 -35.18 44.42
N TRP A 174 7.02 -35.87 44.11
CA TRP A 174 6.03 -36.19 45.14
C TRP A 174 6.65 -37.12 46.19
N ALA A 175 6.78 -36.68 47.43
CA ALA A 175 7.03 -37.61 48.53
C ALA A 175 5.75 -38.40 48.86
N ASP A 176 5.86 -39.62 49.35
CA ASP A 176 4.70 -40.39 49.83
C ASP A 176 4.23 -39.88 51.20
N VAL A 177 3.71 -38.65 51.21
CA VAL A 177 3.22 -37.94 52.39
C VAL A 177 1.93 -37.18 52.04
N ASN A 178 1.00 -37.09 53.00
CA ASN A 178 -0.18 -36.24 52.90
C ASN A 178 0.22 -34.85 53.40
N SER A 179 0.95 -34.09 52.56
CA SER A 179 1.41 -32.74 52.90
C SER A 179 0.26 -31.74 53.00
N GLY A 180 -0.91 -32.07 52.43
CA GLY A 180 -2.03 -31.15 52.29
C GLY A 180 -1.92 -30.23 51.08
N TRP A 181 -0.88 -30.40 50.26
CA TRP A 181 -0.67 -29.61 49.05
C TRP A 181 -1.84 -29.78 48.07
N VAL A 182 -2.31 -31.01 47.87
CA VAL A 182 -3.40 -31.28 46.92
C VAL A 182 -4.69 -30.63 47.41
N LYS A 183 -5.07 -30.84 48.67
CA LYS A 183 -6.20 -30.12 49.30
C LYS A 183 -6.11 -28.61 49.11
N ALA A 184 -4.97 -28.01 49.45
CA ALA A 184 -4.77 -26.56 49.36
C ALA A 184 -4.99 -26.05 47.92
N ALA A 185 -4.45 -26.74 46.91
CA ALA A 185 -4.63 -26.36 45.51
C ALA A 185 -6.10 -26.38 45.06
N TYR A 186 -6.86 -27.43 45.43
CA TYR A 186 -8.29 -27.50 45.11
C TYR A 186 -9.11 -26.46 45.89
N GLU A 187 -8.78 -26.21 47.15
CA GLU A 187 -9.44 -25.18 47.97
C GLU A 187 -9.21 -23.76 47.44
N GLU A 188 -8.00 -23.46 46.96
CA GLU A 188 -7.66 -22.18 46.32
C GLU A 188 -8.49 -21.93 45.05
N ILE A 189 -8.58 -22.93 44.15
CA ILE A 189 -9.37 -22.78 42.92
C ILE A 189 -10.88 -22.67 43.22
N GLU A 190 -11.37 -23.39 44.23
CA GLU A 190 -12.75 -23.20 44.72
C GLU A 190 -12.97 -21.78 45.26
N SER A 191 -12.03 -21.26 46.05
CA SER A 191 -12.08 -19.90 46.60
C SER A 191 -12.12 -18.85 45.48
N TRP A 192 -11.23 -18.97 44.48
CA TRP A 192 -11.23 -18.14 43.28
C TRP A 192 -12.57 -18.19 42.56
N ASN A 193 -13.09 -19.39 42.33
CA ASN A 193 -14.35 -19.59 41.62
C ASN A 193 -15.52 -18.96 42.37
N LYS A 194 -15.53 -18.91 43.71
CA LYS A 194 -16.60 -18.28 44.51
C LYS A 194 -16.62 -16.76 44.42
N GLN A 195 -15.50 -16.11 44.12
CA GLN A 195 -15.45 -14.66 44.02
C GLN A 195 -16.28 -14.15 42.82
N LYS A 196 -17.09 -13.12 43.05
CA LYS A 196 -17.96 -12.54 42.02
C LYS A 196 -17.11 -11.79 40.98
N GLY A 197 -17.34 -12.08 39.70
CA GLY A 197 -16.63 -11.44 38.58
C GLY A 197 -15.41 -12.21 38.09
N ASN A 198 -14.92 -13.19 38.86
CA ASN A 198 -13.86 -14.07 38.39
C ASN A 198 -14.36 -15.03 37.31
N GLN A 199 -13.57 -15.18 36.26
CA GLN A 199 -13.79 -16.22 35.25
C GLN A 199 -13.52 -17.58 35.89
N GLN A 200 -14.44 -18.51 35.64
CA GLN A 200 -14.46 -19.79 36.31
C GLN A 200 -13.45 -20.78 35.70
N ILE A 201 -12.66 -21.40 36.55
CA ILE A 201 -11.74 -22.49 36.19
C ILE A 201 -12.47 -23.82 36.40
N ARG A 202 -12.59 -24.62 35.34
CA ARG A 202 -13.45 -25.82 35.30
C ARG A 202 -12.72 -27.11 35.67
N ALA A 203 -11.40 -27.12 35.64
CA ALA A 203 -10.58 -28.29 36.02
C ALA A 203 -9.24 -27.87 36.64
N LEU A 204 -8.73 -28.75 37.50
CA LEU A 204 -7.38 -28.71 38.05
C LEU A 204 -6.82 -30.14 37.98
N THR A 205 -5.82 -30.39 37.14
CA THR A 205 -5.34 -31.75 36.83
C THR A 205 -3.92 -31.97 37.37
N LEU A 206 -3.75 -32.99 38.22
CA LEU A 206 -2.46 -33.30 38.83
C LEU A 206 -1.50 -33.98 37.85
N TYR A 207 -0.26 -33.50 37.78
CA TYR A 207 0.85 -34.13 37.08
C TYR A 207 1.69 -34.96 38.06
N ARG A 208 1.84 -36.28 37.87
CA ARG A 208 1.12 -37.17 36.93
C ARG A 208 0.89 -38.54 37.58
N TRP A 209 -0.04 -39.33 37.06
CA TRP A 209 -0.27 -40.67 37.62
C TRP A 209 0.87 -41.65 37.33
N SER A 210 1.15 -41.91 36.04
CA SER A 210 2.04 -42.97 35.58
C SER A 210 3.53 -42.71 35.86
N ARG A 211 4.29 -43.79 36.11
CA ARG A 211 5.73 -43.82 36.45
C ARG A 211 6.66 -43.55 35.25
N HIS A 212 6.47 -42.43 34.55
CA HIS A 212 7.30 -42.06 33.39
C HIS A 212 8.43 -41.09 33.72
N ASP A 213 8.29 -40.32 34.80
CA ASP A 213 9.28 -39.36 35.29
C ASP A 213 9.20 -39.29 36.83
N LYS A 214 10.05 -38.48 37.46
CA LYS A 214 10.12 -38.37 38.94
C LYS A 214 8.87 -37.81 39.62
N TRP A 215 7.95 -37.19 38.86
CA TRP A 215 6.73 -36.57 39.39
C TRP A 215 5.50 -37.50 39.32
N TYR A 216 5.71 -38.82 39.30
CA TYR A 216 4.63 -39.80 39.35
C TYR A 216 3.94 -39.88 40.73
N ILE A 217 2.65 -40.25 40.74
CA ILE A 217 1.82 -40.46 41.93
C ILE A 217 1.55 -41.95 42.19
N ASP A 218 1.57 -42.80 41.15
CA ASP A 218 1.32 -44.24 41.29
C ASP A 218 2.27 -44.91 42.31
N GLY A 219 1.70 -45.46 43.39
CA GLY A 219 2.46 -46.02 44.50
C GLY A 219 2.74 -45.06 45.66
N LYS A 220 2.12 -43.87 45.68
CA LYS A 220 2.19 -42.88 46.76
C LYS A 220 0.84 -42.75 47.49
N PRO A 221 0.44 -43.75 48.31
CA PRO A 221 -0.86 -43.79 48.96
C PRO A 221 -1.21 -42.55 49.78
N GLU A 222 -0.24 -41.87 50.38
CA GLU A 222 -0.51 -40.67 51.19
C GLU A 222 -0.83 -39.44 50.33
N VAL A 223 -0.26 -39.32 49.12
CA VAL A 223 -0.68 -38.30 48.14
C VAL A 223 -2.08 -38.62 47.61
N VAL A 224 -2.38 -39.90 47.37
CA VAL A 224 -3.72 -40.35 46.98
C VAL A 224 -4.75 -40.06 48.08
N LYS A 225 -4.36 -40.17 49.35
CA LYS A 225 -5.20 -39.81 50.50
C LYS A 225 -5.48 -38.31 50.54
N ASP A 226 -4.47 -37.46 50.35
CA ASP A 226 -4.64 -35.99 50.22
C ASP A 226 -5.65 -35.66 49.11
N PHE A 227 -5.51 -36.27 47.93
CA PHE A 227 -6.46 -36.11 46.83
C PHE A 227 -7.88 -36.60 47.18
N LYS A 228 -8.03 -37.75 47.83
CA LYS A 228 -9.35 -38.26 48.27
C LYS A 228 -10.02 -37.33 49.28
N GLU A 229 -9.24 -36.72 50.18
CA GLU A 229 -9.76 -35.75 51.14
C GLU A 229 -10.25 -34.47 50.44
N ALA A 230 -9.54 -34.00 49.41
CA ALA A 230 -10.00 -32.90 48.55
C ALA A 230 -11.30 -33.26 47.81
N LEU A 231 -11.37 -34.45 47.21
CA LEU A 231 -12.59 -34.95 46.54
C LEU A 231 -13.78 -35.06 47.51
N GLY A 232 -13.52 -35.46 48.76
CA GLY A 232 -14.54 -35.56 49.81
C GLY A 232 -15.22 -34.23 50.16
N LYS A 233 -14.61 -33.08 49.81
CA LYS A 233 -15.23 -31.75 49.97
C LYS A 233 -16.34 -31.47 48.95
N GLY A 234 -16.37 -32.22 47.84
CA GLY A 234 -17.42 -32.11 46.84
C GLY A 234 -17.50 -30.75 46.15
N TYR A 235 -16.36 -30.11 45.88
CA TYR A 235 -16.30 -28.86 45.13
C TYR A 235 -16.98 -29.01 43.77
N LYS A 236 -17.81 -28.02 43.41
CA LYS A 236 -18.59 -28.03 42.17
C LYS A 236 -18.50 -26.67 41.51
N TRP A 237 -18.18 -26.67 40.23
CA TRP A 237 -18.34 -25.49 39.41
C TRP A 237 -19.84 -25.21 39.22
N ARG A 238 -20.22 -23.93 39.27
CA ARG A 238 -21.57 -23.42 38.97
C ARG A 238 -22.09 -23.91 37.61
N VAL A 239 -23.18 -24.67 37.61
CA VAL A 239 -23.82 -25.25 36.40
C VAL A 239 -24.76 -24.24 35.72
N ASP A 240 -25.27 -23.24 36.44
CA ASP A 240 -26.24 -22.24 35.95
C ASP A 240 -25.61 -21.03 35.25
N ALA A 241 -24.30 -21.05 34.99
CA ALA A 241 -23.73 -20.09 34.05
C ALA A 241 -24.20 -20.51 32.65
N VAL A 242 -25.36 -19.98 32.24
CA VAL A 242 -25.67 -19.69 30.83
C VAL A 242 -24.33 -19.41 30.15
N LYS A 243 -23.97 -20.17 29.09
CA LYS A 243 -22.82 -19.87 28.20
C LYS A 243 -22.78 -18.35 28.15
N PRO A 244 -21.84 -17.65 28.83
CA PRO A 244 -22.05 -16.23 29.03
C PRO A 244 -22.08 -15.68 27.61
N THR A 245 -23.24 -15.19 27.17
CA THR A 245 -23.30 -14.46 25.92
C THR A 245 -22.20 -13.43 26.11
N PRO A 246 -21.20 -13.36 25.21
CA PRO A 246 -20.10 -12.43 25.38
C PRO A 246 -20.71 -11.11 25.80
N PRO A 247 -20.24 -10.44 26.89
CA PRO A 247 -20.77 -9.14 27.22
C PRO A 247 -20.69 -8.36 25.91
N GLN A 248 -21.86 -8.03 25.36
CA GLN A 248 -21.95 -7.50 24.02
C GLN A 248 -21.41 -6.09 24.19
N LEU A 249 -20.09 -5.95 24.05
CA LEU A 249 -19.45 -4.65 24.10
C LEU A 249 -20.21 -3.83 23.06
N PRO A 250 -20.66 -2.61 23.40
CA PRO A 250 -21.32 -1.76 22.42
C PRO A 250 -20.42 -1.71 21.19
N GLU A 251 -20.99 -1.84 20.00
CA GLU A 251 -20.19 -1.79 18.77
C GLU A 251 -19.32 -0.52 18.75
N TYR A 252 -19.90 0.58 19.23
CA TYR A 252 -19.29 1.90 19.28
C TYR A 252 -19.03 2.32 20.73
N LYS A 253 -17.84 2.00 21.26
CA LYS A 253 -17.40 2.50 22.57
C LYS A 253 -15.95 2.94 22.53
N ALA A 254 -15.71 4.20 22.85
CA ALA A 254 -14.38 4.79 22.90
C ALA A 254 -14.09 5.37 24.29
N ALA A 255 -12.84 5.23 24.72
CA ALA A 255 -12.31 5.95 25.87
C ALA A 255 -11.25 6.95 25.42
N PHE A 256 -11.45 8.22 25.74
CA PHE A 256 -10.43 9.26 25.57
C PHE A 256 -9.47 9.20 26.76
N VAL A 257 -8.28 8.64 26.53
CA VAL A 257 -7.25 8.40 27.56
C VAL A 257 -6.46 9.66 27.85
N GLN A 258 -6.14 10.43 26.81
CA GLN A 258 -5.38 11.69 26.89
C GLN A 258 -5.74 12.57 25.70
N GLY A 259 -5.65 13.89 25.84
CA GLY A 259 -5.81 14.85 24.73
C GLY A 259 -6.63 16.09 25.12
N GLY A 260 -6.92 16.93 24.13
CA GLY A 260 -7.58 18.23 24.32
C GLY A 260 -6.57 19.33 24.67
N GLY A 261 -6.93 20.21 25.60
CA GLY A 261 -6.06 21.26 26.13
C GLY A 261 -6.28 22.64 25.51
N LEU A 262 -7.45 22.86 24.91
CA LEU A 262 -7.85 24.14 24.34
C LEU A 262 -8.61 24.92 25.42
N HIS A 263 -7.94 25.82 26.12
CA HIS A 263 -8.55 26.59 27.22
C HIS A 263 -8.91 28.03 26.83
N ALA A 264 -8.15 28.63 25.91
CA ALA A 264 -8.39 29.97 25.39
C ALA A 264 -7.96 30.05 23.93
N ALA A 265 -8.73 30.76 23.11
CA ALA A 265 -8.46 30.93 21.69
C ALA A 265 -9.08 32.21 21.12
N GLU A 266 -8.61 32.65 19.96
CA GLU A 266 -9.18 33.78 19.24
C GLU A 266 -10.24 33.32 18.24
N ALA A 267 -11.33 34.09 18.12
CA ALA A 267 -12.42 33.81 17.20
C ALA A 267 -11.92 33.73 15.75
N GLY A 268 -12.26 32.64 15.04
CA GLY A 268 -11.86 32.42 13.65
C GLY A 268 -10.47 31.78 13.46
N GLN A 269 -9.74 31.48 14.54
CA GLN A 269 -8.48 30.76 14.48
C GLN A 269 -8.71 29.25 14.24
N THR A 270 -7.80 28.57 13.53
CA THR A 270 -7.73 27.09 13.54
C THR A 270 -6.62 26.63 14.46
N LEU A 271 -6.94 25.75 15.40
CA LEU A 271 -5.98 25.16 16.34
C LEU A 271 -5.73 23.69 16.04
N VAL A 272 -4.58 23.19 16.52
CA VAL A 272 -4.15 21.80 16.35
C VAL A 272 -3.89 21.19 17.72
N THR A 273 -4.40 19.98 17.95
CA THR A 273 -4.15 19.18 19.16
C THR A 273 -3.92 17.71 18.80
N HIS A 274 -3.84 16.84 19.80
CA HIS A 274 -3.73 15.39 19.66
C HIS A 274 -4.61 14.68 20.69
N PHE A 275 -4.98 13.44 20.40
CA PHE A 275 -5.73 12.57 21.31
C PHE A 275 -5.13 11.17 21.35
N VAL A 276 -5.15 10.54 22.52
CA VAL A 276 -4.93 9.12 22.73
C VAL A 276 -6.28 8.51 23.07
N VAL A 277 -6.78 7.62 22.22
CA VAL A 277 -8.09 6.98 22.36
C VAL A 277 -7.95 5.47 22.37
N ARG A 278 -8.76 4.79 23.18
CA ARG A 278 -8.82 3.33 23.26
C ARG A 278 -10.17 2.82 22.79
N ASN A 279 -10.16 1.78 21.96
CA ASN A 279 -11.36 1.08 21.54
C ASN A 279 -11.85 0.16 22.66
N GLU A 280 -12.95 0.52 23.30
CA GLU A 280 -13.60 -0.29 24.33
C GLU A 280 -14.84 -1.02 23.79
N GLY A 281 -15.11 -0.89 22.49
CA GLY A 281 -16.24 -1.49 21.80
C GLY A 281 -15.89 -2.83 21.13
N ALA A 282 -16.90 -3.49 20.59
CA ALA A 282 -16.72 -4.75 19.86
C ALA A 282 -16.23 -4.54 18.41
N LYS A 283 -16.56 -3.41 17.79
CA LYS A 283 -16.31 -3.15 16.37
C LYS A 283 -14.90 -2.61 16.16
N THR A 284 -14.16 -3.19 15.23
CA THR A 284 -12.90 -2.61 14.75
C THR A 284 -13.18 -1.28 14.07
N TRP A 285 -12.44 -0.24 14.44
CA TRP A 285 -12.54 1.06 13.80
C TRP A 285 -11.67 1.05 12.55
N SER A 286 -12.30 1.03 11.38
CA SER A 286 -11.58 1.05 10.11
C SER A 286 -11.08 2.46 9.80
N LYS A 287 -9.80 2.61 9.45
CA LYS A 287 -9.21 3.90 9.02
C LYS A 287 -9.66 4.33 7.62
N GLY A 288 -10.08 3.37 6.81
CA GLY A 288 -10.45 3.55 5.40
C GLY A 288 -11.66 2.71 5.01
N GLY A 289 -12.00 2.72 3.72
CA GLY A 289 -13.16 2.01 3.19
C GLY A 289 -14.39 2.92 3.03
N ARG A 290 -15.58 2.31 2.93
CA ARG A 290 -16.84 3.02 2.64
C ARG A 290 -17.30 3.91 3.80
N ASN A 291 -17.07 3.46 5.03
CA ASN A 291 -17.49 4.13 6.26
C ASN A 291 -16.31 4.18 7.24
N PRO A 292 -15.26 4.98 6.96
CA PRO A 292 -14.12 5.06 7.86
C PRO A 292 -14.53 5.70 9.19
N VAL A 293 -13.85 5.33 10.28
CA VAL A 293 -14.00 6.00 11.57
C VAL A 293 -13.07 7.22 11.62
N ARG A 294 -13.60 8.37 12.06
CA ARG A 294 -12.87 9.63 12.18
C ARG A 294 -13.17 10.32 13.51
N LEU A 295 -12.29 11.20 13.95
CA LEU A 295 -12.52 12.09 15.07
C LEU A 295 -13.08 13.42 14.56
N GLY A 296 -14.27 13.79 15.04
CA GLY A 296 -14.93 15.05 14.72
C GLY A 296 -15.17 15.90 15.97
N SER A 297 -15.69 17.11 15.76
CA SER A 297 -16.01 18.03 16.85
C SER A 297 -17.33 18.77 16.61
N THR A 298 -17.97 19.20 17.70
CA THR A 298 -19.15 20.07 17.66
C THR A 298 -19.04 21.16 18.72
N TRP A 299 -19.65 22.30 18.44
CA TRP A 299 -19.64 23.46 19.32
C TRP A 299 -21.04 23.78 19.84
N GLN A 300 -21.11 24.16 21.11
CA GLN A 300 -22.34 24.63 21.76
C GLN A 300 -22.05 25.88 22.59
N ASN A 301 -23.02 26.79 22.67
CA ASN A 301 -22.94 27.92 23.59
C ASN A 301 -23.28 27.49 25.03
N GLN A 302 -23.21 28.41 25.98
CA GLN A 302 -23.53 28.11 27.39
C GLN A 302 -25.00 27.71 27.62
N ALA A 303 -25.91 28.09 26.73
CA ALA A 303 -27.32 27.69 26.76
C ALA A 303 -27.54 26.28 26.16
N GLY A 304 -26.49 25.64 25.64
CA GLY A 304 -26.55 24.34 24.98
C GLY A 304 -26.99 24.40 23.52
N GLU A 305 -27.14 25.60 22.95
CA GLU A 305 -27.52 25.77 21.55
C GLU A 305 -26.30 25.53 20.64
N PRO A 306 -26.46 24.82 19.50
CA PRO A 306 -25.38 24.59 18.57
C PRO A 306 -24.78 25.89 18.03
N VAL A 307 -23.45 25.95 18.00
CA VAL A 307 -22.70 27.03 17.34
C VAL A 307 -22.08 26.45 16.08
N THR A 308 -22.49 26.94 14.92
CA THR A 308 -22.03 26.40 13.64
C THR A 308 -20.73 27.05 13.20
N VAL A 309 -19.78 26.24 12.72
CA VAL A 309 -18.64 26.69 11.92
C VAL A 309 -18.96 26.52 10.43
N PRO A 310 -18.25 27.21 9.51
CA PRO A 310 -18.43 26.98 8.08
C PRO A 310 -18.24 25.49 7.72
N PRO A 311 -19.04 24.92 6.80
CA PRO A 311 -18.96 23.49 6.46
C PRO A 311 -17.56 23.00 6.07
N GLU A 312 -16.79 23.84 5.38
CA GLU A 312 -15.39 23.58 5.00
C GLU A 312 -14.43 23.46 6.20
N SER A 313 -14.87 23.88 7.38
CA SER A 313 -14.12 23.87 8.63
C SER A 313 -14.60 22.78 9.62
N ASP A 314 -15.53 21.90 9.22
CA ASP A 314 -15.89 20.69 9.97
C ASP A 314 -14.81 19.61 9.76
N PHE A 315 -13.69 19.75 10.47
CA PHE A 315 -12.56 18.85 10.32
C PHE A 315 -12.87 17.44 10.87
N ARG A 316 -12.81 16.45 9.97
CA ARG A 316 -12.88 15.02 10.30
C ARG A 316 -11.50 14.39 10.23
N THR A 317 -10.86 14.24 11.38
CA THR A 317 -9.48 13.75 11.46
C THR A 317 -9.44 12.21 11.32
N PRO A 318 -8.72 11.67 10.32
CA PRO A 318 -8.65 10.22 10.10
C PRO A 318 -7.81 9.51 11.17
N LEU A 319 -8.12 8.24 11.41
CA LEU A 319 -7.28 7.37 12.24
C LEU A 319 -5.97 7.01 11.49
N PRO A 320 -4.83 6.91 12.18
CA PRO A 320 -3.56 6.53 11.53
C PRO A 320 -3.51 5.05 11.11
N LYS A 321 -4.28 4.20 11.80
CA LYS A 321 -4.40 2.75 11.54
C LYS A 321 -5.80 2.27 11.92
N ASP A 322 -6.16 1.07 11.46
CA ASP A 322 -7.32 0.36 11.99
C ASP A 322 -7.11 0.08 13.48
N VAL A 323 -8.17 0.21 14.27
CA VAL A 323 -8.09 0.07 15.74
C VAL A 323 -9.01 -1.03 16.18
N LYS A 324 -8.43 -2.18 16.53
CA LYS A 324 -9.19 -3.35 16.97
C LYS A 324 -9.77 -3.13 18.36
N ALA A 325 -10.75 -3.94 18.75
CA ALA A 325 -11.28 -3.94 20.11
C ALA A 325 -10.14 -4.09 21.15
N GLY A 326 -10.13 -3.24 22.17
CA GLY A 326 -9.10 -3.16 23.21
C GLY A 326 -7.85 -2.35 22.84
N GLU A 327 -7.67 -2.00 21.57
CA GLU A 327 -6.46 -1.32 21.09
C GLU A 327 -6.50 0.19 21.36
N THR A 328 -5.34 0.76 21.71
CA THR A 328 -5.14 2.20 21.89
C THR A 328 -4.45 2.78 20.66
N VAL A 329 -4.87 3.97 20.23
CA VAL A 329 -4.28 4.72 19.13
C VAL A 329 -4.06 6.18 19.51
N THR A 330 -2.98 6.76 18.98
CA THR A 330 -2.72 8.20 19.09
C THR A 330 -3.05 8.88 17.77
N ILE A 331 -3.99 9.81 17.80
CA ILE A 331 -4.42 10.65 16.67
C ILE A 331 -3.67 11.98 16.80
N GLN A 332 -2.75 12.23 15.87
CA GLN A 332 -1.94 13.45 15.81
C GLN A 332 -2.54 14.44 14.82
N GLY A 333 -2.26 15.74 15.01
CA GLY A 333 -2.65 16.77 14.04
C GLY A 333 -4.15 17.02 13.96
N VAL A 334 -4.88 16.82 15.05
CA VAL A 334 -6.34 17.03 15.13
C VAL A 334 -6.64 18.51 15.05
N LYS A 335 -7.29 18.94 13.98
CA LYS A 335 -7.62 20.36 13.72
C LYS A 335 -9.01 20.71 14.25
N VAL A 336 -9.20 21.93 14.73
CA VAL A 336 -10.52 22.51 15.03
C VAL A 336 -10.53 24.00 14.70
N MET A 337 -11.59 24.44 14.04
CA MET A 337 -11.87 25.87 13.82
C MET A 337 -12.61 26.45 15.03
N ILE A 338 -12.11 27.56 15.55
CA ILE A 338 -12.74 28.31 16.63
C ILE A 338 -13.88 29.15 16.02
N PRO A 339 -15.13 29.02 16.52
CA PRO A 339 -16.26 29.78 16.01
C PRO A 339 -16.07 31.29 16.10
N LEU A 340 -16.82 32.04 15.28
CA LEU A 340 -16.84 33.51 15.37
C LEU A 340 -17.64 34.03 16.57
N ALA A 341 -18.39 33.16 17.24
CA ALA A 341 -19.07 33.48 18.49
C ALA A 341 -18.03 33.59 19.62
N ASP A 342 -18.13 34.65 20.41
CA ASP A 342 -17.23 34.92 21.54
C ASP A 342 -17.78 34.37 22.86
N GLY A 343 -16.93 34.37 23.88
CA GLY A 343 -17.24 33.87 25.22
C GLY A 343 -16.86 32.41 25.45
N ASN A 344 -17.38 31.83 26.54
CA ASN A 344 -17.06 30.46 26.92
C ASN A 344 -17.94 29.47 26.14
N LEU A 345 -17.35 28.77 25.17
CA LEU A 345 -18.04 27.79 24.35
C LEU A 345 -17.67 26.36 24.77
N ARG A 346 -18.63 25.44 24.66
CA ARG A 346 -18.44 24.01 24.89
C ARG A 346 -18.01 23.35 23.59
N LEU A 347 -16.83 22.72 23.61
CA LEU A 347 -16.29 21.92 22.52
C LEU A 347 -16.44 20.44 22.88
N THR A 348 -17.16 19.70 22.04
CA THR A 348 -17.38 18.26 22.21
C THR A 348 -16.67 17.50 21.09
N TRP A 349 -15.80 16.58 21.47
CA TRP A 349 -15.05 15.69 20.59
C TRP A 349 -15.64 14.29 20.65
N ASP A 350 -15.91 13.71 19.48
CA ASP A 350 -16.47 12.36 19.38
C ASP A 350 -15.96 11.62 18.15
N LEU A 351 -15.89 10.29 18.26
CA LEU A 351 -15.65 9.45 17.10
C LEU A 351 -16.95 9.29 16.31
N VAL A 352 -16.82 9.28 14.99
CA VAL A 352 -17.90 9.04 14.05
C VAL A 352 -17.50 7.89 13.14
N GLU A 353 -18.41 6.96 12.88
CA GLU A 353 -18.32 6.13 11.69
C GLU A 353 -19.05 6.86 10.56
N GLU A 354 -18.29 7.30 9.56
CA GLU A 354 -18.77 8.22 8.53
C GLU A 354 -19.97 7.65 7.79
N GLY A 355 -21.06 8.43 7.73
CA GLY A 355 -22.32 8.04 7.10
C GLY A 355 -23.12 6.97 7.84
N VAL A 356 -22.72 6.59 9.07
CA VAL A 356 -23.43 5.60 9.89
C VAL A 356 -23.95 6.21 11.19
N THR A 357 -23.08 6.56 12.14
CA THR A 357 -23.48 7.08 13.46
C THR A 357 -22.30 7.72 14.19
N TRP A 358 -22.61 8.67 15.07
CA TRP A 358 -21.68 9.12 16.09
C TRP A 358 -21.64 8.14 17.26
N PHE A 359 -20.47 7.99 17.88
CA PHE A 359 -20.30 7.04 18.98
C PHE A 359 -21.13 7.46 20.20
N ALA A 360 -21.30 8.76 20.45
CA ALA A 360 -22.17 9.27 21.51
C ALA A 360 -23.64 8.89 21.32
N GLU A 361 -24.14 8.83 20.08
CA GLU A 361 -25.52 8.38 19.78
C GLU A 361 -25.73 6.91 20.16
N GLN A 362 -24.65 6.13 20.17
CA GLN A 362 -24.62 4.72 20.55
C GLN A 362 -24.25 4.51 22.02
N GLY A 363 -24.21 5.58 22.83
CA GLY A 363 -23.93 5.53 24.27
C GLY A 363 -22.45 5.55 24.63
N SER A 364 -21.54 5.88 23.70
CA SER A 364 -20.16 6.24 24.05
C SER A 364 -20.10 7.60 24.73
N SER A 365 -19.09 7.80 25.58
CA SER A 365 -18.90 9.09 26.25
C SER A 365 -17.95 9.95 25.41
N PRO A 366 -18.39 11.10 24.86
CA PRO A 366 -17.50 12.01 24.15
C PRO A 366 -16.57 12.73 25.12
N PHE A 367 -15.48 13.29 24.61
CA PHE A 367 -14.60 14.17 25.38
C PHE A 367 -15.08 15.62 25.26
N VAL A 368 -15.19 16.34 26.37
CA VAL A 368 -15.75 17.70 26.39
C VAL A 368 -14.83 18.65 27.13
N GLU A 369 -14.58 19.80 26.52
CA GLU A 369 -13.82 20.91 27.13
C GLU A 369 -14.51 22.26 26.92
N ILE A 370 -14.16 23.25 27.74
CA ILE A 370 -14.66 24.62 27.62
C ILE A 370 -13.52 25.50 27.10
N VAL A 371 -13.80 26.22 26.02
CA VAL A 371 -12.84 27.12 25.37
C VAL A 371 -13.31 28.56 25.57
N ASN A 372 -12.45 29.41 26.14
CA ASN A 372 -12.70 30.85 26.19
C ASN A 372 -12.33 31.49 24.85
N VAL A 373 -13.33 31.98 24.10
CA VAL A 373 -13.14 32.60 22.80
C VAL A 373 -13.15 34.12 22.93
N THR A 374 -12.05 34.77 22.54
CA THR A 374 -11.95 36.23 22.49
C THR A 374 -12.20 36.75 21.06
N PRO A 375 -12.88 37.90 20.87
CA PRO A 375 -13.05 38.50 19.55
C PRO A 375 -11.72 38.84 18.89
N SER A 376 -11.57 38.54 17.59
CA SER A 376 -10.36 38.90 16.83
C SER A 376 -10.39 40.37 16.34
N PRO A 377 -9.28 41.13 16.46
CA PRO A 377 -9.13 42.48 15.89
C PRO A 377 -9.30 42.56 14.36
N GLU A 378 -9.16 41.44 13.64
CA GLU A 378 -9.24 41.35 12.17
C GLU A 378 -10.67 41.51 11.60
N MET A 379 -11.68 41.62 12.46
CA MET A 379 -13.10 41.68 12.06
C MET A 379 -13.63 43.06 11.61
N GLN A 380 -12.76 44.05 11.30
CA GLN A 380 -13.15 45.31 10.65
C GLN A 380 -13.41 45.16 9.12
N GLY A 381 -14.32 44.26 8.73
CA GLY A 381 -14.66 43.97 7.33
C GLY A 381 -15.97 44.59 6.84
N TYR A 382 -16.18 44.61 5.52
CA TYR A 382 -17.48 44.82 4.90
C TYR A 382 -18.02 43.48 4.41
N PHE A 383 -19.21 43.12 4.87
CA PHE A 383 -19.93 41.96 4.38
C PHE A 383 -20.80 42.36 3.21
N GLU A 384 -20.48 41.88 2.00
CA GLU A 384 -21.26 42.16 0.81
C GLU A 384 -22.58 41.37 0.85
N PRO A 385 -23.75 42.03 0.99
CA PRO A 385 -25.02 41.32 1.16
C PRO A 385 -25.44 40.51 -0.07
N VAL A 386 -24.94 40.81 -1.27
CA VAL A 386 -25.27 40.08 -2.50
C VAL A 386 -24.55 38.74 -2.56
N THR A 387 -23.23 38.71 -2.40
CA THR A 387 -22.42 37.48 -2.52
C THR A 387 -22.13 36.80 -1.19
N LYS A 388 -22.51 37.43 -0.07
CA LYS A 388 -22.26 36.94 1.29
C LYS A 388 -20.77 36.72 1.58
N LYS A 389 -19.91 37.53 0.96
CA LYS A 389 -18.46 37.49 1.13
C LYS A 389 -17.97 38.68 1.92
N TRP A 390 -17.00 38.44 2.77
CA TRP A 390 -16.30 39.49 3.50
C TRP A 390 -15.18 40.06 2.64
N VAL A 391 -15.16 41.39 2.55
CA VAL A 391 -14.04 42.14 1.99
C VAL A 391 -13.39 42.90 3.13
N ARG A 392 -12.08 42.74 3.31
CA ARG A 392 -11.34 43.28 4.47
C ARG A 392 -10.05 43.97 4.02
N GLY A 393 -9.48 44.78 4.91
CA GLY A 393 -8.15 45.37 4.72
C GLY A 393 -7.99 46.13 3.38
N PRO A 394 -6.84 46.01 2.70
CA PRO A 394 -6.56 46.70 1.43
C PRO A 394 -7.50 46.29 0.28
N PHE A 395 -8.06 45.09 0.28
CA PHE A 395 -9.05 44.68 -0.71
C PHE A 395 -10.36 45.46 -0.56
N LEU A 396 -10.74 45.82 0.68
CA LEU A 396 -11.92 46.64 0.94
C LEU A 396 -11.72 48.08 0.47
N GLU A 397 -10.51 48.61 0.64
CA GLU A 397 -10.15 49.94 0.12
C GLU A 397 -10.24 49.95 -1.41
N ALA A 398 -9.70 48.93 -2.07
CA ALA A 398 -9.79 48.76 -3.52
C ALA A 398 -11.23 48.58 -4.01
N TYR A 399 -12.02 47.74 -3.34
CA TYR A 399 -13.42 47.49 -3.66
C TYR A 399 -14.25 48.78 -3.56
N ARG A 400 -14.01 49.60 -2.53
CA ARG A 400 -14.65 50.92 -2.37
C ARG A 400 -14.17 51.95 -3.39
N GLN A 401 -12.89 51.93 -3.74
CA GLN A 401 -12.28 52.88 -4.66
C GLN A 401 -12.72 52.66 -6.11
N TYR A 402 -12.70 51.41 -6.58
CA TYR A 402 -12.94 51.07 -7.98
C TYR A 402 -14.40 50.68 -8.26
N GLY A 403 -15.14 50.26 -7.23
CA GLY A 403 -16.54 49.89 -7.33
C GLY A 403 -16.82 48.69 -8.24
N LEU A 404 -18.12 48.41 -8.42
CA LEU A 404 -18.60 47.23 -9.15
C LEU A 404 -18.29 47.25 -10.66
N GLU A 405 -18.04 48.40 -11.25
CA GLU A 405 -17.73 48.48 -12.69
C GLU A 405 -16.40 47.80 -13.02
N ILE A 406 -15.39 47.98 -12.17
CA ILE A 406 -14.05 47.43 -12.39
C ILE A 406 -13.87 46.10 -11.68
N THR A 407 -14.31 46.00 -10.42
CA THR A 407 -14.09 44.78 -9.63
C THR A 407 -15.21 43.75 -9.85
N GLY A 408 -16.45 44.23 -9.96
CA GLY A 408 -17.64 43.40 -9.78
C GLY A 408 -17.77 42.91 -8.34
N TYR A 409 -18.74 42.05 -8.05
CA TYR A 409 -18.94 41.57 -6.67
C TYR A 409 -17.79 40.64 -6.21
N PRO A 410 -17.42 40.65 -4.92
CA PRO A 410 -16.47 39.70 -4.35
C PRO A 410 -17.04 38.28 -4.43
N LEU A 411 -16.24 37.35 -4.93
CA LEU A 411 -16.62 35.96 -5.19
C LEU A 411 -16.10 35.01 -4.11
N THR A 412 -14.96 35.35 -3.50
CA THR A 412 -14.37 34.63 -2.37
C THR A 412 -14.28 35.55 -1.16
N ASP A 413 -14.14 34.97 0.03
CA ASP A 413 -13.51 35.68 1.14
C ASP A 413 -12.02 35.89 0.82
N GLN A 414 -11.34 36.78 1.54
CA GLN A 414 -9.89 36.88 1.46
C GLN A 414 -9.26 35.57 1.97
N TYR A 415 -8.31 35.02 1.23
CA TYR A 415 -7.55 33.82 1.59
C TYR A 415 -6.07 33.99 1.23
N VAL A 416 -5.20 33.13 1.74
CA VAL A 416 -3.79 33.08 1.31
C VAL A 416 -3.69 32.10 0.17
N ASP A 417 -3.28 32.58 -1.01
CA ASP A 417 -3.10 31.73 -2.17
C ASP A 417 -1.92 30.77 -1.95
N GLU A 418 -2.14 29.49 -2.24
CA GLU A 418 -1.17 28.45 -1.92
C GLU A 418 0.11 28.56 -2.76
N ASP A 419 0.00 29.04 -4.00
CA ASP A 419 1.12 29.17 -4.93
C ASP A 419 1.93 30.46 -4.69
N SER A 420 1.23 31.60 -4.59
CA SER A 420 1.92 32.88 -4.44
C SER A 420 2.27 33.22 -2.99
N HIS A 421 1.65 32.53 -2.01
CA HIS A 421 1.68 32.83 -0.58
C HIS A 421 1.24 34.26 -0.25
N LEU A 422 0.48 34.89 -1.16
CA LEU A 422 -0.05 36.24 -0.98
C LEU A 422 -1.51 36.17 -0.56
N ASN A 423 -1.93 37.14 0.27
CA ASN A 423 -3.36 37.37 0.46
C ASN A 423 -3.99 37.65 -0.90
N THR A 424 -5.08 36.99 -1.20
CA THR A 424 -5.75 37.01 -2.50
C THR A 424 -7.26 37.02 -2.30
N GLN A 425 -7.96 37.74 -3.16
CA GLN A 425 -9.41 37.73 -3.22
C GLN A 425 -9.87 37.82 -4.68
N TYR A 426 -10.80 36.94 -5.05
CA TYR A 426 -11.40 36.92 -6.37
C TYR A 426 -12.67 37.77 -6.36
N PHE A 427 -12.81 38.58 -7.41
CA PHE A 427 -14.00 39.36 -7.74
C PHE A 427 -14.49 38.94 -9.13
N GLN A 428 -15.73 39.26 -9.47
CA GLN A 428 -16.33 38.86 -10.75
C GLN A 428 -15.53 39.23 -11.99
N ARG A 429 -14.77 40.33 -11.93
CA ARG A 429 -14.06 40.87 -13.10
C ARG A 429 -12.55 40.88 -12.95
N VAL A 430 -12.04 40.73 -11.73
CA VAL A 430 -10.62 40.79 -11.42
C VAL A 430 -10.28 39.86 -10.27
N ALA A 431 -9.06 39.35 -10.26
CA ALA A 431 -8.45 38.76 -9.08
C ALA A 431 -7.38 39.72 -8.56
N LEU A 432 -7.40 39.99 -7.26
CA LEU A 432 -6.46 40.89 -6.61
C LEU A 432 -5.62 40.11 -5.61
N GLU A 433 -4.34 40.46 -5.51
CA GLU A 433 -3.41 39.92 -4.52
C GLU A 433 -2.58 41.02 -3.86
N GLU A 434 -2.10 40.76 -2.65
CA GLU A 434 -1.37 41.70 -1.81
C GLU A 434 0.12 41.31 -1.69
N PRO A 435 0.98 41.71 -2.65
CA PRO A 435 2.42 41.39 -2.63
C PRO A 435 3.19 41.97 -1.45
N LYS A 436 2.67 43.05 -0.84
CA LYS A 436 3.21 43.69 0.36
C LYS A 436 2.04 44.22 1.16
N ALA A 437 2.16 44.18 2.49
CA ALA A 437 1.14 44.73 3.39
C ALA A 437 0.69 46.14 2.94
N GLY A 438 -0.60 46.30 2.64
CA GLY A 438 -1.20 47.55 2.17
C GLY A 438 -1.15 47.79 0.66
N GLN A 439 -0.48 46.95 -0.14
CA GLN A 439 -0.35 47.14 -1.59
C GLN A 439 -1.03 46.01 -2.35
N ILE A 440 -2.04 46.34 -3.16
CA ILE A 440 -2.76 45.40 -4.01
C ILE A 440 -2.33 45.48 -5.50
N ARG A 441 -2.38 44.36 -6.21
CA ARG A 441 -2.22 44.28 -7.68
C ARG A 441 -3.16 43.26 -8.31
N LEU A 442 -3.32 43.33 -9.64
CA LEU A 442 -4.00 42.28 -10.42
C LEU A 442 -3.17 40.99 -10.42
N ARG A 443 -3.85 39.86 -10.21
CA ARG A 443 -3.28 38.52 -10.40
C ARG A 443 -3.25 38.16 -11.90
N LEU A 444 -2.24 37.39 -12.30
CA LEU A 444 -2.01 36.99 -13.70
C LEU A 444 -2.82 35.73 -14.10
N VAL A 445 -4.12 35.73 -13.85
CA VAL A 445 -5.02 34.57 -14.07
C VAL A 445 -4.97 34.00 -15.49
N GLY A 446 -4.71 34.83 -16.52
CA GLY A 446 -4.56 34.36 -17.90
C GLY A 446 -3.25 33.60 -18.16
N GLN A 447 -2.18 33.92 -17.44
CA GLN A 447 -0.91 33.21 -17.54
C GLN A 447 -0.95 31.87 -16.77
N GLU A 448 -1.67 31.83 -15.66
CA GLU A 448 -1.94 30.59 -14.92
C GLU A 448 -2.75 29.60 -15.77
N ALA A 449 -3.80 30.07 -16.46
CA ALA A 449 -4.58 29.23 -17.37
C ALA A 449 -3.74 28.67 -18.55
N LEU A 450 -2.88 29.50 -19.15
CA LEU A 450 -1.98 29.05 -20.22
C LEU A 450 -0.94 28.02 -19.72
N THR A 451 -0.45 28.20 -18.49
CA THR A 451 0.50 27.27 -17.85
C THR A 451 -0.15 25.92 -17.58
N ALA A 452 -1.36 25.92 -17.00
CA ALA A 452 -2.12 24.70 -16.76
C ALA A 452 -2.43 23.95 -18.07
N GLN A 453 -2.79 24.67 -19.14
CA GLN A 453 -3.01 24.04 -20.45
C GLN A 453 -1.73 23.40 -21.01
N THR A 454 -0.58 24.08 -20.88
CA THR A 454 0.71 23.56 -21.35
C THR A 454 1.11 22.29 -20.60
N GLU A 455 0.83 22.23 -19.29
CA GLU A 455 1.12 21.06 -18.47
C GLU A 455 0.20 19.87 -18.79
N ILE A 456 -1.08 20.12 -19.06
CA ILE A 456 -2.02 19.09 -19.56
C ILE A 456 -1.55 18.51 -20.89
N ASP A 457 -1.12 19.37 -21.83
CA ASP A 457 -0.60 18.92 -23.13
C ASP A 457 0.66 18.05 -22.95
N GLY A 458 1.54 18.42 -22.01
CA GLY A 458 2.72 17.64 -21.64
C GLY A 458 2.38 16.27 -21.02
N LEU A 459 1.46 16.23 -20.05
CA LEU A 459 1.02 14.99 -19.41
C LEU A 459 0.34 14.04 -20.40
N ASN A 460 -0.45 14.56 -21.32
CA ASN A 460 -1.06 13.76 -22.39
C ASN A 460 -0.01 13.13 -23.31
N ALA A 461 1.05 13.87 -23.65
CA ALA A 461 2.16 13.32 -24.43
C ALA A 461 2.93 12.22 -23.67
N ASP A 462 3.15 12.40 -22.36
CA ASP A 462 3.81 11.40 -21.52
C ASP A 462 2.97 10.12 -21.35
N ILE A 463 1.66 10.25 -21.16
CA ILE A 463 0.72 9.11 -21.09
C ILE A 463 0.75 8.30 -22.39
N ALA A 464 0.74 8.97 -23.55
CA ALA A 464 0.81 8.31 -24.84
C ALA A 464 2.13 7.52 -25.01
N ARG A 465 3.26 8.10 -24.60
CA ARG A 465 4.57 7.44 -24.61
C ARG A 465 4.62 6.22 -23.69
N LEU A 466 4.19 6.37 -22.43
CA LEU A 466 4.22 5.28 -21.44
C LEU A 466 3.30 4.12 -21.84
N THR A 467 2.16 4.41 -22.46
CA THR A 467 1.25 3.38 -22.99
C THR A 467 1.93 2.56 -24.08
N ALA A 468 2.63 3.21 -25.02
CA ALA A 468 3.38 2.52 -26.07
C ALA A 468 4.52 1.64 -25.51
N ASP A 469 5.24 2.12 -24.49
CA ASP A 469 6.29 1.36 -23.80
C ASP A 469 5.74 0.11 -23.10
N ILE A 470 4.60 0.23 -22.41
CA ILE A 470 3.92 -0.89 -21.73
C ILE A 470 3.46 -1.94 -22.76
N ASP A 471 2.86 -1.50 -23.87
CA ASP A 471 2.45 -2.40 -24.95
C ASP A 471 3.64 -3.15 -25.56
N GLN A 472 4.78 -2.49 -25.69
CA GLN A 472 6.01 -3.13 -26.12
C GLN A 472 6.52 -4.17 -25.11
N LEU A 473 6.59 -3.81 -23.83
CA LEU A 473 7.03 -4.72 -22.76
C LEU A 473 6.11 -5.94 -22.64
N HIS A 474 4.79 -5.78 -22.83
CA HIS A 474 3.86 -6.89 -22.88
C HIS A 474 4.15 -7.84 -24.04
N ARG A 475 4.46 -7.30 -25.24
CA ARG A 475 4.86 -8.13 -26.39
C ARG A 475 6.18 -8.87 -26.14
N GLU A 476 7.17 -8.21 -25.53
CA GLU A 476 8.46 -8.82 -25.17
C GLU A 476 8.29 -9.94 -24.13
N ILE A 477 7.51 -9.70 -23.08
CA ILE A 477 7.20 -10.70 -22.05
C ILE A 477 6.43 -11.89 -22.65
N GLN A 478 5.48 -11.63 -23.55
CA GLN A 478 4.72 -12.69 -24.19
C GLN A 478 5.60 -13.53 -25.12
N ALA A 479 6.43 -12.89 -25.94
CA ALA A 479 7.38 -13.58 -26.82
C ALA A 479 8.36 -14.46 -26.01
N LEU A 480 8.86 -13.95 -24.87
CA LEU A 480 9.74 -14.72 -23.99
C LEU A 480 9.01 -15.90 -23.31
N LYS A 481 7.75 -15.71 -22.90
CA LYS A 481 6.92 -16.81 -22.37
C LYS A 481 6.63 -17.87 -23.43
N ASP A 482 6.32 -17.48 -24.66
CA ASP A 482 6.07 -18.40 -25.76
C ASP A 482 7.33 -19.21 -26.10
N ALA A 483 8.50 -18.57 -26.05
CA ALA A 483 9.80 -19.22 -26.19
C ALA A 483 10.12 -20.19 -25.03
N MET A 484 9.67 -19.89 -23.81
CA MET A 484 9.83 -20.77 -22.64
C MET A 484 8.84 -21.96 -22.64
N GLN A 485 7.66 -21.81 -23.23
CA GLN A 485 6.61 -22.86 -23.25
C GLN A 485 6.77 -23.85 -24.40
N ASN A 486 7.26 -23.39 -25.55
CA ASN A 486 7.52 -24.25 -26.71
C ASN A 486 8.97 -24.73 -26.68
N GLY A 487 9.26 -25.68 -25.80
CA GLY A 487 10.59 -26.28 -25.68
C GLY A 487 11.15 -26.70 -27.05
N GLY A 488 12.17 -25.99 -27.50
CA GLY A 488 13.10 -26.37 -28.58
C GLY A 488 12.50 -26.90 -29.88
N ASP A 489 12.11 -26.01 -30.80
CA ASP A 489 12.11 -26.28 -32.24
C ASP A 489 12.90 -25.18 -32.97
N GLY A 490 14.10 -25.55 -33.41
CA GLY A 490 15.07 -24.69 -34.07
C GLY A 490 14.73 -24.35 -35.51
N SER A 491 13.97 -23.27 -35.71
CA SER A 491 14.08 -22.43 -36.90
C SER A 491 14.90 -21.18 -36.56
N VAL A 492 16.22 -21.24 -36.80
CA VAL A 492 17.15 -20.12 -36.57
C VAL A 492 16.74 -18.92 -37.43
N THR A 493 16.19 -17.88 -36.82
CA THR A 493 15.98 -16.61 -37.52
C THR A 493 17.30 -15.86 -37.59
N LEU A 494 17.98 -15.95 -38.74
CA LEU A 494 19.19 -15.17 -39.08
C LEU A 494 19.00 -13.65 -38.99
N LYS A 495 17.75 -13.16 -38.98
CA LYS A 495 17.43 -11.73 -39.01
C LYS A 495 17.88 -11.03 -37.71
N PRO A 496 18.84 -10.09 -37.77
CA PRO A 496 19.25 -9.35 -36.58
C PRO A 496 18.16 -8.39 -36.11
N ALA A 497 18.30 -7.88 -34.89
CA ALA A 497 17.47 -6.79 -34.40
C ALA A 497 17.69 -5.55 -35.29
N ILE A 498 16.62 -5.06 -35.90
CA ILE A 498 16.62 -3.92 -36.81
C ILE A 498 15.54 -2.95 -36.36
N GLU A 499 15.93 -1.71 -36.10
CA GLU A 499 15.01 -0.61 -35.83
C GLU A 499 14.59 0.06 -37.15
N ASP A 500 13.30 0.12 -37.46
CA ASP A 500 12.83 0.83 -38.66
C ASP A 500 12.51 2.30 -38.33
N ILE A 501 13.40 3.19 -38.78
CA ILE A 501 13.28 4.63 -38.60
C ILE A 501 12.91 5.36 -39.90
N THR A 502 12.52 4.61 -40.93
CA THR A 502 12.23 5.13 -42.28
C THR A 502 11.29 6.35 -42.28
N ASP A 503 10.22 6.31 -41.49
CA ASP A 503 9.20 7.38 -41.45
C ASP A 503 9.56 8.53 -40.49
N GLN A 504 10.67 8.39 -39.76
CA GLN A 504 11.19 9.41 -38.84
C GLN A 504 12.22 10.33 -39.54
N LEU A 505 12.72 9.94 -40.72
CA LEU A 505 13.78 10.66 -41.41
C LEU A 505 13.25 11.70 -42.41
N PRO A 506 13.95 12.84 -42.59
CA PRO A 506 13.66 13.79 -43.67
C PRO A 506 13.69 13.11 -45.05
N ARG A 507 12.53 12.95 -45.70
CA ARG A 507 12.41 12.29 -47.01
C ARG A 507 11.23 12.80 -47.86
N THR A 508 11.35 12.67 -49.17
CA THR A 508 10.28 12.89 -50.15
C THR A 508 9.96 11.58 -50.86
N ALA A 509 9.07 10.77 -50.27
CA ALA A 509 8.83 9.37 -50.68
C ALA A 509 8.48 9.17 -52.17
N LYS A 510 7.79 10.13 -52.79
CA LYS A 510 7.40 10.08 -54.21
C LYS A 510 8.58 10.17 -55.20
N ASP A 511 9.70 10.72 -54.75
CA ASP A 511 10.86 11.01 -55.62
C ASP A 511 11.88 9.86 -55.60
N PHE A 512 11.68 8.85 -54.74
CA PHE A 512 12.44 7.59 -54.77
C PHE A 512 12.05 6.75 -55.99
N LYS A 513 13.05 6.10 -56.59
CA LYS A 513 12.85 5.11 -57.66
C LYS A 513 12.43 3.79 -57.02
N ARG A 514 11.42 3.16 -57.61
CA ARG A 514 10.89 1.87 -57.14
C ARG A 514 11.52 0.73 -57.92
N ARG A 515 11.94 -0.32 -57.22
CA ARG A 515 12.49 -1.56 -57.79
C ARG A 515 11.85 -2.79 -57.14
N GLN A 516 11.88 -3.90 -57.87
CA GLN A 516 11.57 -5.22 -57.30
C GLN A 516 12.79 -5.74 -56.52
N SER A 517 12.56 -6.57 -55.50
CA SER A 517 13.65 -7.17 -54.71
C SER A 517 14.62 -8.00 -55.56
N SER A 518 14.13 -8.63 -56.64
CA SER A 518 14.96 -9.38 -57.60
C SER A 518 15.95 -8.51 -58.40
N ALA A 519 15.81 -7.18 -58.36
CA ALA A 519 16.77 -6.26 -58.97
C ALA A 519 18.00 -6.02 -58.07
N ILE A 520 17.96 -6.45 -56.81
CA ILE A 520 19.06 -6.32 -55.85
C ILE A 520 20.07 -7.42 -56.13
N LYS A 521 21.29 -7.02 -56.46
CA LYS A 521 22.42 -7.90 -56.79
C LYS A 521 23.57 -7.76 -55.78
N TYR A 522 23.64 -6.65 -55.05
CA TYR A 522 24.78 -6.32 -54.19
C TYR A 522 24.36 -5.83 -52.80
N LEU A 523 25.18 -6.14 -51.79
CA LEU A 523 25.16 -5.48 -50.49
C LEU A 523 26.33 -4.49 -50.47
N VAL A 524 26.02 -3.20 -50.59
CA VAL A 524 27.03 -2.16 -50.85
C VAL A 524 27.45 -1.48 -49.57
N ILE A 525 28.65 -1.76 -49.10
CA ILE A 525 29.20 -1.21 -47.86
C ILE A 525 29.74 0.21 -48.09
N ASN A 526 29.26 1.12 -47.26
CA ASN A 526 29.60 2.54 -47.22
C ASN A 526 30.08 2.90 -45.81
N HIS A 527 30.84 3.98 -45.69
CA HIS A 527 30.99 4.70 -44.42
C HIS A 527 30.22 6.01 -44.46
N THR A 528 29.90 6.59 -43.30
CA THR A 528 29.28 7.92 -43.26
C THR A 528 30.29 9.04 -43.49
N GLY A 529 31.59 8.78 -43.27
CA GLY A 529 32.68 9.76 -43.42
C GLY A 529 32.72 10.82 -42.30
N GLY A 530 31.80 10.76 -41.35
CA GLY A 530 31.69 11.61 -40.16
C GLY A 530 31.98 10.83 -38.87
N PRO A 531 31.72 11.43 -37.69
CA PRO A 531 31.89 10.73 -36.42
C PRO A 531 30.87 9.58 -36.27
N ALA A 532 31.19 8.60 -35.42
CA ALA A 532 30.39 7.38 -35.26
C ALA A 532 29.03 7.58 -34.56
N ASP A 533 28.85 8.73 -33.91
CA ASP A 533 27.62 9.18 -33.23
C ASP A 533 26.82 10.20 -34.06
N LEU A 534 27.11 10.31 -35.36
CA LEU A 534 26.42 11.25 -36.25
C LEU A 534 24.90 10.97 -36.27
N ALA A 535 24.12 11.99 -35.91
CA ALA A 535 22.67 11.95 -35.95
C ALA A 535 22.16 11.69 -37.39
N ILE A 536 21.32 10.66 -37.55
CA ILE A 536 20.94 10.12 -38.88
C ILE A 536 19.97 11.04 -39.62
N ASP A 537 19.14 11.79 -38.90
CA ASP A 537 18.28 12.85 -39.45
C ASP A 537 19.12 13.94 -40.15
N LYS A 538 20.24 14.35 -39.55
CA LYS A 538 21.18 15.30 -40.15
C LYS A 538 21.87 14.71 -41.37
N LEU A 539 22.23 13.44 -41.35
CA LEU A 539 22.81 12.74 -42.50
C LEU A 539 21.81 12.63 -43.67
N ALA A 540 20.53 12.37 -43.37
CA ALA A 540 19.45 12.40 -44.35
C ALA A 540 19.27 13.80 -44.96
N GLY A 541 19.30 14.85 -44.12
CA GLY A 541 19.30 16.24 -44.57
C GLY A 541 20.47 16.56 -45.52
N TYR A 542 21.68 16.15 -45.16
CA TYR A 542 22.90 16.35 -45.96
C TYR A 542 22.84 15.66 -47.34
N HIS A 543 22.17 14.51 -47.45
CA HIS A 543 21.91 13.85 -48.72
C HIS A 543 20.85 14.56 -49.55
N ARG A 544 19.80 15.09 -48.90
CA ARG A 544 18.78 15.90 -49.58
C ARG A 544 19.34 17.19 -50.16
N ASP A 545 20.26 17.84 -49.45
CA ASP A 545 20.93 19.05 -49.95
C ASP A 545 21.77 18.79 -51.22
N ARG A 546 22.08 17.52 -51.51
CA ARG A 546 22.74 17.08 -52.75
C ARG A 546 21.79 16.59 -53.84
N GLY A 547 20.49 16.79 -53.64
CA GLY A 547 19.45 16.45 -54.61
C GLY A 547 18.93 15.01 -54.50
N TYR A 548 19.28 14.26 -53.45
CA TYR A 548 18.63 12.97 -53.20
C TYR A 548 17.25 13.15 -52.55
N PRO A 549 16.31 12.23 -52.80
CA PRO A 549 14.97 12.31 -52.20
C PRO A 549 14.96 12.01 -50.69
N GLY A 550 16.07 11.51 -50.14
CA GLY A 550 16.26 11.21 -48.72
C GLY A 550 17.65 10.62 -48.51
N LEU A 551 17.82 9.84 -47.44
CA LEU A 551 19.08 9.11 -47.23
C LEU A 551 19.32 8.08 -48.35
N ALA A 552 20.55 7.98 -48.88
CA ALA A 552 20.89 7.02 -49.93
C ALA A 552 21.06 5.56 -49.43
N TYR A 553 21.19 5.39 -48.12
CA TYR A 553 21.40 4.09 -47.49
C TYR A 553 20.07 3.43 -47.13
N HIS A 554 20.00 2.11 -47.22
CA HIS A 554 18.87 1.30 -46.75
C HIS A 554 19.05 0.92 -45.29
N TYR A 555 20.30 0.77 -44.86
CA TYR A 555 20.67 0.48 -43.48
C TYR A 555 21.80 1.38 -43.01
N VAL A 556 21.76 1.78 -41.74
CA VAL A 556 22.84 2.47 -41.05
C VAL A 556 23.17 1.70 -39.78
N ILE A 557 24.47 1.53 -39.50
CA ILE A 557 24.99 0.88 -38.30
C ILE A 557 25.75 1.92 -37.48
N ASP A 558 25.29 2.21 -36.26
CA ASP A 558 25.90 3.22 -35.39
C ASP A 558 27.20 2.75 -34.73
N GLY A 559 27.84 3.60 -33.92
CA GLY A 559 29.05 3.25 -33.15
C GLY A 559 28.88 2.09 -32.17
N ASN A 560 27.66 1.79 -31.72
CA ASN A 560 27.35 0.74 -30.76
C ASN A 560 27.00 -0.60 -31.42
N GLY A 561 26.83 -0.61 -32.75
CA GLY A 561 26.40 -1.79 -33.51
C GLY A 561 24.88 -1.92 -33.65
N ALA A 562 24.11 -0.88 -33.34
CA ALA A 562 22.67 -0.88 -33.59
C ALA A 562 22.40 -0.75 -35.09
N ILE A 563 21.53 -1.60 -35.63
CA ILE A 563 21.16 -1.61 -37.05
C ILE A 563 19.83 -0.88 -37.23
N MET A 564 19.83 0.18 -38.03
CA MET A 564 18.63 0.93 -38.36
C MET A 564 18.29 0.80 -39.83
N GLN A 565 17.06 0.40 -40.14
CA GLN A 565 16.48 0.49 -41.47
C GLN A 565 16.08 1.94 -41.73
N THR A 566 16.58 2.49 -42.82
CA THR A 566 16.42 3.90 -43.18
C THR A 566 15.69 4.11 -44.50
N ASN A 567 15.60 3.06 -45.33
CA ASN A 567 14.69 3.01 -46.46
C ASN A 567 14.18 1.58 -46.70
N PRO A 568 12.95 1.40 -47.24
CA PRO A 568 12.46 0.11 -47.72
C PRO A 568 13.32 -0.41 -48.89
N TRP A 569 13.45 -1.73 -49.04
CA TRP A 569 14.27 -2.33 -50.12
C TRP A 569 13.82 -1.97 -51.54
N THR A 570 12.53 -1.66 -51.66
CA THR A 570 11.91 -1.24 -52.91
C THR A 570 12.29 0.18 -53.30
N ASP A 571 12.83 0.99 -52.39
CA ASP A 571 13.04 2.43 -52.60
C ASP A 571 14.54 2.71 -52.73
N THR A 572 14.94 3.26 -53.88
CA THR A 572 16.32 3.68 -54.09
C THR A 572 16.38 5.11 -54.64
N VAL A 573 17.47 5.81 -54.33
CA VAL A 573 17.70 7.18 -54.80
C VAL A 573 18.06 7.26 -56.30
N SER A 574 18.44 6.13 -56.91
CA SER A 574 18.74 6.00 -58.34
C SER A 574 18.44 4.59 -58.84
N ASP A 575 17.95 4.46 -60.07
CA ASP A 575 17.70 3.17 -60.75
C ASP A 575 18.93 2.65 -61.53
N GLN A 576 20.08 3.32 -61.41
CA GLN A 576 21.31 2.98 -62.12
C GLN A 576 22.45 2.59 -61.17
N GLY A 577 23.35 1.72 -61.66
CA GLY A 577 24.58 1.33 -60.97
C GLY A 577 24.36 0.73 -59.59
N TYR A 578 25.36 0.90 -58.71
CA TYR A 578 25.35 0.32 -57.35
C TYR A 578 24.21 0.87 -56.45
N LEU A 579 23.71 2.07 -56.74
CA LEU A 579 22.56 2.64 -56.03
C LEU A 579 21.27 1.91 -56.43
N GLY A 580 21.08 1.62 -57.71
CA GLY A 580 19.91 0.93 -58.25
C GLY A 580 19.91 -0.58 -58.04
N GLU A 581 21.08 -1.22 -58.08
CA GLU A 581 21.23 -2.67 -57.95
C GLU A 581 21.68 -3.11 -56.55
N GLY A 582 21.96 -2.18 -55.64
CA GLY A 582 22.48 -2.49 -54.30
C GLY A 582 21.53 -2.14 -53.15
N LEU A 583 21.56 -2.95 -52.07
CA LEU A 583 21.19 -2.48 -50.74
C LEU A 583 22.41 -1.77 -50.14
N ASN A 584 22.31 -0.45 -50.03
CA ASN A 584 23.40 0.39 -49.56
C ASN A 584 23.41 0.42 -48.03
N ILE A 585 24.45 -0.10 -47.41
CA ILE A 585 24.61 -0.22 -45.95
C ILE A 585 25.73 0.73 -45.52
N ALA A 586 25.44 1.69 -44.65
CA ALA A 586 26.45 2.62 -44.12
C ALA A 586 26.85 2.26 -42.69
N ILE A 587 28.16 2.18 -42.44
CA ILE A 587 28.72 2.06 -41.11
C ILE A 587 29.15 3.46 -40.64
N ALA A 588 28.67 3.90 -39.48
CA ALA A 588 28.95 5.22 -38.95
C ALA A 588 30.42 5.36 -38.54
N GLY A 589 31.15 6.29 -39.18
CA GLY A 589 32.56 6.54 -38.92
C GLY A 589 33.35 6.94 -40.16
N LYS A 590 34.66 7.17 -39.97
CA LYS A 590 35.62 7.56 -41.02
C LYS A 590 36.83 6.62 -41.04
N PHE A 591 36.76 5.60 -41.88
CA PHE A 591 37.70 4.46 -41.88
C PHE A 591 38.90 4.60 -42.83
N ASP A 592 39.48 5.81 -42.92
CA ASP A 592 40.68 6.05 -43.73
C ASP A 592 41.95 5.53 -43.03
N ASN A 593 42.04 5.74 -41.72
CA ASN A 593 43.20 5.36 -40.90
C ASN A 593 42.89 4.27 -39.86
N GLU A 594 41.60 4.00 -39.62
CA GLU A 594 41.10 3.02 -38.67
C GLU A 594 40.03 2.15 -39.35
N ILE A 595 39.64 1.05 -38.72
CA ILE A 595 38.57 0.15 -39.20
C ILE A 595 37.35 0.27 -38.28
N PRO A 596 36.15 -0.12 -38.72
CA PRO A 596 35.00 -0.17 -37.82
C PRO A 596 35.28 -1.03 -36.59
N ASN A 597 34.71 -0.65 -35.45
CA ASN A 597 34.92 -1.40 -34.22
C ASN A 597 34.28 -2.80 -34.30
N GLU A 598 34.59 -3.66 -33.33
CA GLU A 598 34.14 -5.05 -33.38
C GLU A 598 32.61 -5.19 -33.36
N LYS A 599 31.91 -4.34 -32.60
CA LYS A 599 30.43 -4.35 -32.55
C LYS A 599 29.84 -3.99 -33.91
N GLN A 600 30.40 -2.97 -34.56
CA GLN A 600 30.00 -2.55 -35.90
C GLN A 600 30.25 -3.63 -36.95
N LEU A 601 31.41 -4.28 -36.93
CA LEU A 601 31.73 -5.36 -37.87
C LEU A 601 30.85 -6.59 -37.65
N ARG A 602 30.55 -6.97 -36.41
CA ARG A 602 29.66 -8.10 -36.10
C ARG A 602 28.21 -7.81 -36.49
N ALA A 603 27.71 -6.61 -36.21
CA ALA A 603 26.38 -6.18 -36.64
C ALA A 603 26.26 -6.14 -38.17
N ALA A 604 27.27 -5.59 -38.86
CA ALA A 604 27.33 -5.59 -40.31
C ALA A 604 27.36 -7.01 -40.88
N ALA A 605 28.09 -7.93 -40.24
CA ALA A 605 28.16 -9.32 -40.65
C ALA A 605 26.82 -10.04 -40.50
N GLN A 606 26.15 -9.89 -39.36
CA GLN A 606 24.83 -10.48 -39.12
C GLN A 606 23.78 -9.94 -40.10
N LEU A 607 23.78 -8.63 -40.34
CA LEU A 607 22.91 -8.00 -41.34
C LEU A 607 23.19 -8.56 -42.74
N CYS A 608 24.46 -8.66 -43.14
CA CYS A 608 24.82 -9.19 -44.44
C CYS A 608 24.47 -10.69 -44.57
N ALA A 609 24.75 -11.51 -43.55
CA ALA A 609 24.41 -12.94 -43.55
C ALA A 609 22.91 -13.16 -43.75
N TRP A 610 22.07 -12.43 -43.02
CA TRP A 610 20.62 -12.45 -43.21
C TRP A 610 20.21 -12.02 -44.62
N LEU A 611 20.72 -10.88 -45.09
CA LEU A 611 20.37 -10.35 -46.41
C LEU A 611 20.83 -11.25 -47.55
N LEU A 612 21.97 -11.93 -47.43
CA LEU A 612 22.45 -12.91 -48.40
C LEU A 612 21.46 -14.07 -48.52
N VAL A 613 20.97 -14.60 -47.40
CA VAL A 613 19.99 -15.69 -47.39
C VAL A 613 18.64 -15.21 -47.94
N GLU A 614 18.14 -14.08 -47.45
CA GLU A 614 16.82 -13.55 -47.79
C GLU A 614 16.73 -13.17 -49.28
N LEU A 615 17.80 -12.60 -49.84
CA LEU A 615 17.87 -12.21 -51.24
C LEU A 615 18.47 -13.29 -52.15
N ARG A 616 18.89 -14.42 -51.59
CA ARG A 616 19.56 -15.53 -52.29
C ARG A 616 20.81 -15.08 -53.05
N LEU A 617 21.61 -14.23 -52.41
CA LEU A 617 22.88 -13.73 -52.91
C LEU A 617 24.04 -14.57 -52.34
N LEU A 618 25.14 -14.62 -53.08
CA LEU A 618 26.38 -15.25 -52.63
C LEU A 618 27.28 -14.23 -51.91
N PRO A 619 28.24 -14.65 -51.05
CA PRO A 619 29.08 -13.73 -50.29
C PRO A 619 29.89 -12.71 -51.14
N ASP A 620 30.16 -13.02 -52.41
CA ASP A 620 30.81 -12.11 -53.37
C ASP A 620 29.94 -10.90 -53.76
N ALA A 621 28.64 -10.92 -53.43
CA ALA A 621 27.74 -9.78 -53.53
C ALA A 621 28.04 -8.68 -52.50
N ILE A 622 28.83 -8.95 -51.45
CA ILE A 622 29.27 -7.95 -50.47
C ILE A 622 30.45 -7.18 -51.04
N GLN A 623 30.20 -5.93 -51.43
CA GLN A 623 31.20 -5.07 -52.05
C GLN A 623 31.16 -3.68 -51.41
N GLY A 624 32.33 -3.05 -51.30
CA GLY A 624 32.41 -1.65 -50.89
C GLY A 624 32.12 -0.74 -52.06
N VAL A 625 31.57 0.44 -51.81
CA VAL A 625 31.26 1.39 -52.89
C VAL A 625 32.48 1.78 -53.75
N SER A 626 33.70 1.72 -53.21
CA SER A 626 34.96 1.92 -53.95
C SER A 626 35.26 0.87 -55.02
N GLU A 627 34.56 -0.26 -55.02
CA GLU A 627 34.67 -1.30 -56.05
C GLU A 627 33.81 -0.98 -57.28
N PHE A 628 32.85 -0.06 -57.15
CA PHE A 628 31.97 0.38 -58.25
C PHE A 628 32.38 1.74 -58.82
N VAL A 629 32.83 2.66 -57.97
CA VAL A 629 33.14 4.05 -58.35
C VAL A 629 34.38 4.56 -57.62
N SER A 630 35.07 5.54 -58.20
CA SER A 630 36.18 6.21 -57.52
C SER A 630 35.68 7.05 -56.35
N THR A 631 35.80 6.54 -55.13
CA THR A 631 35.36 7.20 -53.88
C THR A 631 36.25 6.84 -52.69
N GLY A 632 36.25 7.68 -51.66
CA GLY A 632 36.92 7.41 -50.38
C GLY A 632 36.17 6.41 -49.48
N SER A 633 34.90 6.14 -49.77
CA SER A 633 34.06 5.20 -49.00
C SER A 633 34.27 3.74 -49.47
N PRO A 634 34.20 2.72 -48.58
CA PRO A 634 33.93 2.80 -47.15
C PRO A 634 35.18 3.10 -46.31
N GLY A 635 36.25 3.64 -46.90
CA GLY A 635 37.49 4.03 -46.22
C GLY A 635 38.71 3.38 -46.86
N ALA A 636 39.87 4.04 -46.78
CA ALA A 636 41.11 3.51 -47.34
C ALA A 636 41.52 2.13 -46.76
N GLN A 637 41.05 1.77 -45.56
CA GLN A 637 41.31 0.47 -44.93
C GLN A 637 40.45 -0.70 -45.48
N TRP A 638 39.52 -0.47 -46.42
CA TRP A 638 38.58 -1.48 -46.93
C TRP A 638 39.29 -2.63 -47.67
N LEU A 639 40.01 -2.31 -48.75
CA LEU A 639 40.79 -3.26 -49.57
C LEU A 639 42.31 -3.14 -49.38
N LYS A 640 42.74 -2.08 -48.68
CA LYS A 640 44.15 -1.76 -48.42
C LYS A 640 44.37 -1.63 -46.90
N GLY A 641 45.62 -1.55 -46.46
CA GLY A 641 45.94 -1.44 -45.04
C GLY A 641 45.44 -2.67 -44.26
N GLN A 642 44.57 -2.46 -43.28
CA GLN A 642 44.00 -3.52 -42.44
C GLN A 642 42.97 -4.41 -43.14
N ARG A 643 42.56 -4.07 -44.37
CA ARG A 643 41.70 -4.90 -45.24
C ARG A 643 40.46 -5.43 -44.54
N TYR A 644 39.68 -4.54 -43.92
CA TYR A 644 38.56 -4.98 -43.10
C TYR A 644 37.40 -5.62 -43.89
N LYS A 645 37.44 -5.60 -45.24
CA LYS A 645 36.58 -6.47 -46.07
C LYS A 645 36.78 -7.94 -45.75
N ASP A 646 38.03 -8.39 -45.63
CA ASP A 646 38.36 -9.80 -45.36
C ASP A 646 37.84 -10.19 -43.96
N LYS A 647 37.95 -9.28 -43.00
CA LYS A 647 37.43 -9.47 -41.64
C LYS A 647 35.90 -9.52 -41.58
N LEU A 648 35.23 -8.65 -42.35
CA LEU A 648 33.77 -8.67 -42.46
C LEU A 648 33.29 -9.99 -43.10
N LEU A 649 33.92 -10.43 -44.20
CA LEU A 649 33.55 -11.68 -44.86
C LEU A 649 33.74 -12.90 -43.95
N ALA A 650 34.81 -12.95 -43.16
CA ALA A 650 35.01 -14.00 -42.17
C ALA A 650 33.91 -14.04 -41.10
N TYR A 651 33.47 -12.89 -40.60
CA TYR A 651 32.34 -12.82 -39.66
C TYR A 651 30.99 -13.15 -40.30
N VAL A 652 30.82 -12.86 -41.60
CA VAL A 652 29.62 -13.27 -42.34
C VAL A 652 29.57 -14.79 -42.48
N GLU A 653 30.70 -15.41 -42.82
CA GLU A 653 30.82 -16.87 -42.91
C GLU A 653 30.54 -17.52 -41.54
N GLU A 654 31.12 -16.99 -40.46
CA GLU A 654 30.82 -17.41 -39.08
C GLU A 654 29.32 -17.32 -38.77
N ALA A 655 28.67 -16.19 -39.08
CA ALA A 655 27.24 -15.98 -38.82
C ALA A 655 26.34 -16.90 -39.65
N VAL A 656 26.73 -17.24 -40.89
CA VAL A 656 26.00 -18.20 -41.74
C VAL A 656 26.20 -19.64 -41.24
N ASP A 657 27.41 -20.00 -40.81
CA ASP A 657 27.74 -21.33 -40.28
C ASP A 657 27.07 -21.61 -38.92
N GLU A 658 27.05 -20.63 -38.02
CA GLU A 658 26.34 -20.74 -36.74
C GLU A 658 24.84 -20.97 -36.94
N ALA A 659 24.26 -20.37 -37.98
CA ALA A 659 22.85 -20.52 -38.28
C ALA A 659 22.48 -21.82 -39.02
N THR A 660 23.46 -22.56 -39.56
CA THR A 660 23.20 -23.72 -40.44
C THR A 660 23.68 -25.07 -39.89
N LYS A 661 24.27 -25.14 -38.69
CA LYS A 661 24.68 -26.41 -38.07
C LYS A 661 23.51 -27.20 -37.45
N PRO A 662 23.21 -28.44 -37.90
CA PRO A 662 22.33 -29.36 -37.17
C PRO A 662 23.11 -30.04 -36.02
N GLY A 663 22.50 -30.17 -34.84
CA GLY A 663 23.11 -30.77 -33.66
C GLY A 663 23.71 -32.17 -33.91
N THR A 664 24.93 -32.40 -33.43
CA THR A 664 25.63 -33.69 -33.55
C THR A 664 25.09 -34.72 -32.54
N PRO A 665 24.92 -36.00 -32.94
CA PRO A 665 24.35 -37.03 -32.06
C PRO A 665 25.41 -37.67 -31.14
N LYS A 666 25.04 -37.91 -29.88
CA LYS A 666 25.84 -38.64 -28.88
C LYS A 666 25.57 -40.16 -28.99
N PRO A 667 26.55 -41.07 -28.72
CA PRO A 667 26.38 -42.51 -28.87
C PRO A 667 25.39 -43.11 -27.86
N PRO A 668 24.83 -44.31 -28.10
CA PRO A 668 23.66 -44.82 -27.39
C PRO A 668 23.96 -45.16 -25.93
N VAL A 669 22.99 -44.85 -25.07
CA VAL A 669 22.98 -45.13 -23.63
C VAL A 669 22.16 -46.39 -23.36
N ASP A 670 22.66 -47.29 -22.51
CA ASP A 670 21.89 -48.40 -21.93
C ASP A 670 20.76 -47.87 -21.01
N PRO A 671 19.56 -48.50 -20.98
CA PRO A 671 18.36 -47.85 -20.47
C PRO A 671 18.16 -48.04 -18.96
N LYS A 672 17.79 -46.98 -18.24
CA LYS A 672 16.87 -46.99 -17.07
C LYS A 672 16.51 -45.58 -16.58
N PRO A 673 15.42 -45.40 -15.81
CA PRO A 673 14.16 -44.80 -16.26
C PRO A 673 13.88 -43.39 -15.70
N ASP A 674 13.01 -42.68 -16.41
CA ASP A 674 12.33 -41.39 -16.21
C ASP A 674 12.98 -40.28 -15.36
N PRO A 675 13.20 -39.08 -15.96
CA PRO A 675 13.62 -37.88 -15.25
C PRO A 675 12.43 -37.19 -14.57
N THR A 676 12.65 -36.76 -13.32
CA THR A 676 12.04 -35.53 -12.77
C THR A 676 12.40 -34.33 -13.67
N PRO A 677 11.53 -33.30 -13.77
CA PRO A 677 11.68 -32.24 -14.77
C PRO A 677 13.00 -31.47 -14.58
N ASP A 678 13.74 -31.31 -15.69
CA ASP A 678 14.98 -30.53 -15.71
C ASP A 678 14.72 -29.05 -15.34
N PRO A 679 15.69 -28.37 -14.70
CA PRO A 679 15.57 -26.97 -14.32
C PRO A 679 15.57 -26.09 -15.57
N VAL A 680 14.61 -25.16 -15.65
CA VAL A 680 14.61 -24.06 -16.63
C VAL A 680 15.96 -23.34 -16.56
N GLU A 681 16.60 -23.11 -17.72
CA GLU A 681 17.89 -22.41 -17.80
C GLU A 681 17.85 -21.05 -17.06
N PRO A 682 18.87 -20.72 -16.25
CA PRO A 682 18.84 -19.53 -15.38
C PRO A 682 18.79 -18.18 -16.11
N GLY A 683 19.04 -18.13 -17.44
CA GLY A 683 19.03 -16.90 -18.24
C GLY A 683 17.63 -16.35 -18.52
N SER A 684 16.72 -17.18 -19.05
CA SER A 684 15.38 -16.75 -19.48
C SER A 684 14.46 -16.40 -18.31
N ALA A 685 14.63 -17.06 -17.17
CA ALA A 685 13.91 -16.73 -15.93
C ALA A 685 14.35 -15.39 -15.32
N ALA A 686 15.65 -15.07 -15.38
CA ALA A 686 16.17 -13.79 -14.91
C ALA A 686 15.75 -12.63 -15.83
N GLU A 687 15.78 -12.84 -17.15
CA GLU A 687 15.31 -11.87 -18.15
C GLU A 687 13.81 -11.59 -18.04
N LEU A 688 13.00 -12.64 -17.85
CA LEU A 688 11.56 -12.50 -17.61
C LEU A 688 11.27 -11.72 -16.32
N THR A 689 12.10 -11.90 -15.29
CA THR A 689 12.00 -11.15 -14.02
C THR A 689 12.34 -9.67 -14.25
N ALA A 690 13.44 -9.37 -14.95
CA ALA A 690 13.85 -8.00 -15.25
C ALA A 690 12.83 -7.25 -16.12
N LEU A 691 12.24 -7.92 -17.13
CA LEU A 691 11.19 -7.33 -17.95
C LEU A 691 9.90 -7.08 -17.15
N ARG A 692 9.53 -7.98 -16.23
CA ARG A 692 8.38 -7.77 -15.32
C ARG A 692 8.60 -6.60 -14.37
N GLU A 693 9.80 -6.44 -13.83
CA GLU A 693 10.15 -5.29 -12.99
C GLU A 693 10.11 -3.97 -13.78
N LYS A 694 10.58 -3.98 -15.04
CA LYS A 694 10.51 -2.83 -15.93
C LYS A 694 9.07 -2.48 -16.31
N LEU A 695 8.23 -3.49 -16.60
CA LEU A 695 6.79 -3.32 -16.84
C LEU A 695 6.10 -2.70 -15.63
N GLN A 696 6.30 -3.28 -14.44
CA GLN A 696 5.71 -2.79 -13.20
C GLN A 696 6.08 -1.32 -12.94
N ARG A 697 7.35 -0.94 -13.19
CA ARG A 697 7.79 0.44 -13.07
C ARG A 697 7.06 1.38 -14.04
N ARG A 698 6.92 0.99 -15.30
CA ARG A 698 6.22 1.79 -16.31
C ARG A 698 4.72 1.90 -16.03
N GLU A 699 4.09 0.83 -15.54
CA GLU A 699 2.70 0.84 -15.10
C GLU A 699 2.48 1.79 -13.91
N SER A 700 3.41 1.84 -12.94
CA SER A 700 3.38 2.83 -11.85
C SER A 700 3.51 4.26 -12.37
N GLU A 701 4.48 4.53 -13.26
CA GLU A 701 4.66 5.85 -13.87
C GLU A 701 3.43 6.31 -14.67
N LEU A 702 2.78 5.40 -15.41
CA LEU A 702 1.54 5.68 -16.14
C LEU A 702 0.39 6.02 -15.19
N ALA A 703 0.22 5.25 -14.11
CA ALA A 703 -0.82 5.47 -13.12
C ALA A 703 -0.65 6.82 -12.40
N GLU A 704 0.59 7.21 -12.08
CA GLU A 704 0.92 8.52 -11.50
C GLU A 704 0.59 9.66 -12.47
N ALA A 705 1.00 9.55 -13.74
CA ALA A 705 0.70 10.56 -14.76
C ALA A 705 -0.81 10.73 -15.00
N GLN A 706 -1.56 9.62 -15.07
CA GLN A 706 -3.02 9.63 -15.20
C GLN A 706 -3.71 10.23 -13.97
N THR A 707 -3.19 9.96 -12.77
CA THR A 707 -3.72 10.56 -11.53
C THR A 707 -3.51 12.07 -11.52
N ARG A 708 -2.34 12.55 -11.95
CA ARG A 708 -2.03 13.97 -12.05
C ARG A 708 -2.91 14.68 -13.09
N LEU A 709 -3.07 14.09 -14.27
CA LEU A 709 -3.97 14.62 -15.31
C LEU A 709 -5.41 14.71 -14.79
N ALA A 710 -5.94 13.64 -14.20
CA ALA A 710 -7.29 13.63 -13.65
C ALA A 710 -7.49 14.63 -12.51
N ALA A 711 -6.46 14.91 -11.70
CA ALA A 711 -6.50 15.95 -10.68
C ALA A 711 -6.60 17.34 -11.31
N MET A 712 -5.77 17.65 -12.30
CA MET A 712 -5.80 18.93 -13.02
C MET A 712 -7.11 19.14 -13.78
N GLU A 713 -7.64 18.12 -14.44
CA GLU A 713 -8.92 18.18 -15.16
C GLU A 713 -10.09 18.42 -14.20
N ARG A 714 -10.11 17.77 -13.03
CA ARG A 714 -11.11 18.03 -11.99
C ARG A 714 -11.00 19.43 -11.42
N GLU A 715 -9.79 19.94 -11.26
CA GLU A 715 -9.57 21.30 -10.77
C GLU A 715 -10.10 22.34 -11.76
N LEU A 716 -9.82 22.17 -13.05
CA LEU A 716 -10.35 23.01 -14.13
C LEU A 716 -11.87 22.91 -14.23
N ALA A 717 -12.44 21.70 -14.26
CA ALA A 717 -13.89 21.51 -14.28
C ALA A 717 -14.57 22.14 -13.06
N GLY A 718 -13.97 22.01 -11.87
CA GLY A 718 -14.46 22.65 -10.66
C GLY A 718 -14.36 24.18 -10.72
N ARG A 719 -13.35 24.74 -11.40
CA ARG A 719 -13.27 26.20 -11.65
C ARG A 719 -14.39 26.64 -12.60
N ASP A 720 -14.66 25.89 -13.67
CA ASP A 720 -15.71 26.19 -14.65
C ASP A 720 -17.13 26.06 -14.07
N ASP A 721 -17.42 25.00 -13.31
CA ASP A 721 -18.71 24.80 -12.64
C ASP A 721 -18.99 25.91 -11.62
N ARG A 722 -17.96 26.36 -10.89
CA ARG A 722 -18.06 27.52 -10.00
C ARG A 722 -18.39 28.78 -10.79
N LEU A 723 -17.67 29.07 -11.87
CA LEU A 723 -17.95 30.22 -12.73
C LEU A 723 -19.37 30.19 -13.31
N ALA A 724 -19.84 29.04 -13.79
CA ALA A 724 -21.18 28.87 -14.34
C ALA A 724 -22.29 29.02 -13.28
N SER A 725 -22.11 28.40 -12.11
CA SER A 725 -23.04 28.54 -10.97
C SER A 725 -23.13 30.00 -10.51
N MET A 726 -21.98 30.67 -10.41
CA MET A 726 -21.91 32.07 -10.01
C MET A 726 -22.52 33.00 -11.06
N GLN A 727 -22.37 32.70 -12.36
CA GLN A 727 -23.04 33.43 -13.43
C GLN A 727 -24.56 33.24 -13.37
N SER A 728 -25.06 32.02 -13.18
CA SER A 728 -26.49 31.74 -13.03
C SER A 728 -27.09 32.43 -11.80
N GLN A 729 -26.35 32.47 -10.69
CA GLN A 729 -26.79 33.18 -9.49
C GLN A 729 -26.82 34.70 -9.72
N LEU A 730 -25.84 35.24 -10.44
CA LEU A 730 -25.82 36.65 -10.83
C LEU A 730 -27.03 37.00 -11.70
N ASP A 731 -27.33 36.19 -12.71
CA ASP A 731 -28.47 36.43 -13.62
C ASP A 731 -29.82 36.42 -12.88
N GLN A 732 -29.99 35.49 -11.93
CA GLN A 732 -31.19 35.43 -11.08
C GLN A 732 -31.32 36.67 -10.18
N GLN A 733 -30.20 37.16 -9.62
CA GLN A 733 -30.21 38.35 -8.76
C GLN A 733 -30.45 39.63 -9.58
N VAL A 734 -29.87 39.76 -10.78
CA VAL A 734 -30.13 40.88 -11.71
C VAL A 734 -31.60 40.94 -12.08
N ALA A 735 -32.22 39.79 -12.38
CA ALA A 735 -33.65 39.71 -12.66
C ALA A 735 -34.51 40.15 -11.46
N LYS A 736 -34.12 39.77 -10.25
CA LYS A 736 -34.83 40.17 -9.02
C LYS A 736 -34.72 41.67 -8.74
N VAL A 737 -33.54 42.27 -8.94
CA VAL A 737 -33.33 43.72 -8.80
C VAL A 737 -34.15 44.48 -9.84
N ALA A 738 -34.20 44.01 -11.10
CA ALA A 738 -35.03 44.60 -12.13
C ALA A 738 -36.53 44.59 -11.75
N ALA A 739 -37.02 43.48 -11.18
CA ALA A 739 -38.39 43.37 -10.68
C ALA A 739 -38.69 44.33 -9.51
N GLN A 740 -37.77 44.45 -8.56
CA GLN A 740 -37.89 45.39 -7.45
C GLN A 740 -37.86 46.85 -7.93
N GLN A 741 -37.02 47.17 -8.91
CA GLN A 741 -36.96 48.50 -9.50
C GLN A 741 -38.24 48.86 -10.26
N ALA A 742 -38.85 47.88 -10.95
CA ALA A 742 -40.16 48.04 -11.58
C ALA A 742 -41.26 48.32 -10.53
N GLU A 743 -41.23 47.63 -9.39
CA GLU A 743 -42.19 47.85 -8.30
C GLU A 743 -41.97 49.21 -7.61
N ILE A 744 -40.72 49.63 -7.39
CA ILE A 744 -40.41 50.98 -6.89
C ILE A 744 -40.95 52.05 -7.85
N ASN A 745 -40.78 51.86 -9.16
CA ASN A 745 -41.30 52.79 -10.16
C ASN A 745 -42.84 52.82 -10.14
N ARG A 746 -43.49 51.67 -9.94
CA ARG A 746 -44.94 51.56 -9.79
C ARG A 746 -45.44 52.27 -8.53
N LEU A 747 -44.79 52.06 -7.40
CA LEU A 747 -45.12 52.72 -6.13
C LEU A 747 -44.89 54.24 -6.19
N LYS A 748 -43.83 54.70 -6.85
CA LYS A 748 -43.59 56.13 -7.11
C LYS A 748 -44.67 56.74 -8.01
N ALA A 749 -45.10 56.02 -9.04
CA ALA A 749 -46.19 56.46 -9.91
C ALA A 749 -47.53 56.52 -9.15
N ALA A 750 -47.81 55.56 -8.26
CA ALA A 750 -48.98 55.57 -7.40
C ALA A 750 -48.95 56.74 -6.39
N LEU A 751 -47.79 57.05 -5.81
CA LEU A 751 -47.59 58.21 -4.93
C LEU A 751 -47.77 59.56 -5.65
N GLN A 752 -47.46 59.62 -6.95
CA GLN A 752 -47.65 60.83 -7.77
C GLN A 752 -49.09 61.02 -8.25
N GLN A 753 -49.94 59.98 -8.24
CA GLN A 753 -51.30 60.02 -8.80
C GLN A 753 -52.44 60.11 -7.76
N GLY A 754 -52.20 60.01 -6.44
CA GLY A 754 -53.32 60.03 -5.49
C GLY A 754 -52.97 60.40 -4.05
N GLY A 755 -53.37 61.60 -3.64
CA GLY A 755 -53.85 61.83 -2.28
C GLY A 755 -55.29 61.30 -2.18
N GLY A 756 -55.51 60.27 -1.37
CA GLY A 756 -56.84 59.67 -1.15
C GLY A 756 -56.74 58.19 -0.78
N GLU A 757 -57.17 57.87 0.46
CA GLU A 757 -57.47 56.56 1.05
C GLU A 757 -56.86 55.28 0.44
N LEU A 758 -55.99 54.63 1.23
CA LEU A 758 -55.51 53.26 1.02
C LEU A 758 -56.66 52.24 1.13
N PRO A 759 -56.92 51.37 0.13
CA PRO A 759 -57.78 50.21 0.32
C PRO A 759 -57.02 49.05 0.97
N ALA A 760 -57.74 48.28 1.79
CA ALA A 760 -57.23 47.15 2.58
C ALA A 760 -56.62 46.03 1.73
N ALA A 761 -55.47 45.51 2.17
CA ALA A 761 -54.82 44.34 1.60
C ALA A 761 -55.66 43.06 1.80
N PRO A 762 -55.66 42.10 0.84
CA PRO A 762 -56.35 40.83 1.00
C PRO A 762 -55.64 39.93 2.04
N PRO A 763 -56.37 39.03 2.72
CA PRO A 763 -55.83 38.26 3.84
C PRO A 763 -54.81 37.21 3.35
N LEU A 764 -53.62 37.23 3.96
CA LEU A 764 -52.64 36.16 3.85
C LEU A 764 -53.16 34.93 4.61
N THR A 765 -53.47 33.86 3.88
CA THR A 765 -53.71 32.54 4.45
C THR A 765 -52.40 31.98 5.04
N ALA A 766 -52.40 31.69 6.33
CA ALA A 766 -51.30 31.01 7.01
C ALA A 766 -51.15 29.56 6.47
N PRO A 767 -49.93 29.07 6.19
CA PRO A 767 -49.71 27.67 5.84
C PRO A 767 -49.90 26.77 7.08
N ALA A 768 -50.44 25.57 6.84
CA ALA A 768 -50.82 24.61 7.86
C ALA A 768 -49.62 24.13 8.71
N MET A 769 -49.75 24.22 10.03
CA MET A 769 -48.90 23.50 10.97
C MET A 769 -49.34 22.02 11.00
N HIS A 770 -48.43 21.11 10.70
CA HIS A 770 -48.58 19.69 11.01
C HIS A 770 -47.95 19.41 12.37
N ASP A 771 -48.78 18.90 13.29
CA ASP A 771 -48.38 18.32 14.56
C ASP A 771 -47.82 16.91 14.30
N ILE A 772 -46.61 16.65 14.80
CA ILE A 772 -45.89 15.37 14.66
C ILE A 772 -45.60 14.78 16.04
N THR A 773 -46.64 14.70 16.88
CA THR A 773 -46.68 13.78 18.00
C THR A 773 -47.47 12.53 17.66
N ASP A 774 -46.83 11.62 16.90
CA ASP A 774 -46.96 10.16 17.00
C ASP A 774 -45.88 9.46 16.17
#